data_AF-A0A5C6KJM6-F1
#
_entry.id   AF-A0A5C6KJM6-F1
#
_cell.length_a   1.000
_cell.length_b   1.000
_cell.length_c   1.000
_cell.angle_alpha   90.00
_cell.angle_beta   90.00
_cell.angle_gamma   90.00
#
_symmetry.space_group_name_H-M   'P 1'
#
loop_
_entity.id
_entity.type
_entity.pdbx_description
1 polymer ?
#
loop_
_entity_poly.entity_id
_entity_poly.type
_entity_poly.pdbx_seq_one_letter_code
_entity_poly.pdbx_strand_id
1 'polypeptide(L)'
;MRNLNLFIMKCISIYFVTLLLLMSGCESGRRILLKDLRCENLENPVAIDNTHPHFSWKIETDGQTMRQAYFEIQVATDSSLLAQGKADLWNSGKVESSASVMVPYRGKELRSSVLAYWKVRVWGDKGESSDWSPINRFGIGLLDKAEWQGKYIGMPDEKNPMLRKKFELQDRDATLLLHVNSLGYHEIYLNGRKVSEDVLSPAVSQLNKRSLSVTYDLTPYAKQGINDLLLWLGRGWYRKATFNAVHDGPLVKLQLDEIQRNGATSTLLVTDSSWEGRGSMYGETGTGTWYPHQFGGECVDGRKALPDLTTATLDELDWKPVLEVEVPGIEVSPQMCEPNRMQEIIRPKGIKQIGDSIWLVDMGKALNGWVELSFPKLPEGHRVRMEYTDWLNENEDFKPQEENGQYEDWYIGSGQGKEVFRNKFNHHAFQYIRISGLAKAPEEVTGYLIHTDYKDASSFECSDPDLNAIYAMIKYTFKNLAFSGYIVDCPHYERMGYGGDGNASCKSFQTLYEGSSVYMNWMQMWQDCIREDGGMPHCVPNPYPAGGGPYWCGFIITGSWQTYLNYGDSRLIERYYPVMRHWLRYVDAYTVDGLLKRWPDTDYRAWYLGDWLAPAGVDYTAQSSVDLVSNCFISDCLTTMEKIAKVLRKAEDAAKYKERRQRLNELIQKTFYDPEKKQYATGSQIDRIYPMLVGVTDEQHMPEVKEGLYRETLENCKGHIGSGLVGVTILTDWAIKNGEADFLYSMLKKRELPGYLYMIDQGASTTWEYWSGERSKVHNCFNGIGAWFCQAIGGILPDEDRPGYKHFFIKPQVPDGVTWARVARETPYGTARVSWTMENRSLSLDLEIPANSTATFIAPFNVSNCVLDGNNVEISAGSILLESGKHTLSLPAE
;
A
#
# COMPACT_ATOMS: atom_id res chain seq x y z
N MET A 1 -8.78 79.68 -24.82
CA MET A 1 -8.99 79.23 -23.42
C MET A 1 -9.61 77.83 -23.28
N ARG A 2 -10.51 77.37 -24.18
CA ARG A 2 -11.11 76.01 -24.08
C ARG A 2 -10.13 74.83 -24.31
N ASN A 3 -9.10 74.98 -25.14
CA ASN A 3 -8.16 73.89 -25.43
C ASN A 3 -7.08 73.67 -24.37
N LEU A 4 -6.80 74.66 -23.52
CA LEU A 4 -5.81 74.53 -22.45
C LEU A 4 -6.36 73.73 -21.26
N ASN A 5 -7.65 73.92 -20.92
CA ASN A 5 -8.31 73.19 -19.84
C ASN A 5 -8.52 71.70 -20.17
N LEU A 6 -8.74 71.35 -21.44
CA LEU A 6 -8.88 69.95 -21.86
C LEU A 6 -7.55 69.19 -21.81
N PHE A 7 -6.43 69.89 -22.08
CA PHE A 7 -5.09 69.32 -22.01
C PHE A 7 -4.66 69.10 -20.56
N ILE A 8 -4.93 70.06 -19.67
CA ILE A 8 -4.64 69.95 -18.24
C ILE A 8 -5.46 68.84 -17.57
N MET A 9 -6.76 68.67 -17.91
CA MET A 9 -7.57 67.55 -17.41
C MET A 9 -7.08 66.18 -17.88
N LYS A 10 -6.61 66.04 -19.13
CA LYS A 10 -6.02 64.80 -19.64
C LYS A 10 -4.68 64.50 -18.97
N CYS A 11 -3.84 65.50 -18.74
CA CYS A 11 -2.58 65.32 -18.02
C CYS A 11 -2.81 64.92 -16.56
N ILE A 12 -3.79 65.50 -15.85
CA ILE A 12 -4.13 65.13 -14.46
C ILE A 12 -4.72 63.71 -14.39
N SER A 13 -5.56 63.31 -15.36
CA SER A 13 -6.12 61.96 -15.42
C SER A 13 -5.06 60.90 -15.76
N ILE A 14 -4.11 61.21 -16.66
CA ILE A 14 -2.97 60.33 -16.96
C ILE A 14 -2.04 60.24 -15.75
N TYR A 15 -1.79 61.33 -15.03
CA TYR A 15 -1.00 61.33 -13.79
C TYR A 15 -1.68 60.53 -12.67
N PHE A 16 -3.00 60.62 -12.51
CA PHE A 16 -3.75 59.82 -11.53
C PHE A 16 -3.76 58.33 -11.87
N VAL A 17 -3.85 57.96 -13.15
CA VAL A 17 -3.79 56.55 -13.61
C VAL A 17 -2.36 55.99 -13.49
N THR A 18 -1.33 56.80 -13.75
CA THR A 18 0.07 56.37 -13.48
C THR A 18 0.38 56.33 -11.99
N LEU A 19 -0.19 57.21 -11.15
CA LEU A 19 -0.04 57.12 -9.69
C LEU A 19 -0.80 55.92 -9.10
N LEU A 20 -1.96 55.54 -9.66
CA LEU A 20 -2.68 54.31 -9.30
C LEU A 20 -1.94 53.05 -9.76
N LEU A 21 -1.26 53.07 -10.92
CA LEU A 21 -0.40 51.98 -11.39
C LEU A 21 0.95 51.90 -10.67
N LEU A 22 1.43 53.01 -10.08
CA LEU A 22 2.63 53.06 -9.24
C LEU A 22 2.33 52.81 -7.74
N MET A 23 1.06 52.88 -7.32
CA MET A 23 0.58 52.46 -5.99
C MET A 23 -0.02 51.04 -5.99
N SER A 24 -0.14 50.39 -7.14
CA SER A 24 0.03 48.94 -7.26
C SER A 24 1.49 48.61 -7.01
N GLY A 25 1.95 48.80 -5.77
CA GLY A 25 3.21 48.21 -5.35
C GLY A 25 3.17 46.75 -5.78
N CYS A 26 4.22 46.29 -6.46
CA CYS A 26 4.56 44.88 -6.45
C CYS A 26 4.71 44.48 -4.98
N GLU A 27 3.61 44.12 -4.31
CA GLU A 27 3.69 43.05 -3.35
C GLU A 27 4.11 41.85 -4.19
N SER A 28 5.42 41.62 -4.23
CA SER A 28 5.99 40.30 -4.46
C SER A 28 5.56 39.45 -3.24
N GLY A 29 4.26 39.25 -3.08
CA GLY A 29 3.67 38.48 -2.02
C GLY A 29 4.10 37.04 -2.20
N ARG A 30 4.55 36.41 -1.12
CA ARG A 30 4.91 35.00 -1.12
C ARG A 30 3.77 34.18 -1.71
N ARG A 31 4.03 33.43 -2.78
CA ARG A 31 3.03 32.51 -3.30
C ARG A 31 2.99 31.28 -2.40
N ILE A 32 1.88 31.11 -1.69
CA ILE A 32 1.59 29.91 -0.89
C ILE A 32 0.53 29.11 -1.65
N LEU A 33 0.86 27.89 -2.05
CA LEU A 33 -0.04 26.99 -2.74
C LEU A 33 -0.38 25.79 -1.84
N LEU A 34 -1.67 25.47 -1.77
CA LEU A 34 -2.16 24.29 -1.06
C LEU A 34 -2.41 23.18 -2.09
N LYS A 35 -1.77 22.03 -1.87
CA LYS A 35 -1.83 20.86 -2.73
C LYS A 35 -2.18 19.61 -1.94
N ASP A 36 -2.51 18.54 -2.67
CA ASP A 36 -2.76 17.20 -2.14
C ASP A 36 -3.75 17.22 -0.97
N LEU A 37 -4.91 17.85 -1.22
CA LEU A 37 -5.99 17.95 -0.24
C LEU A 37 -6.65 16.59 -0.09
N ARG A 38 -6.61 16.04 1.12
CA ARG A 38 -7.12 14.70 1.42
C ARG A 38 -8.14 14.73 2.54
N CYS A 39 -9.10 13.79 2.45
CA CYS A 39 -10.00 13.43 3.54
C CYS A 39 -9.74 11.97 3.87
N GLU A 40 -9.46 11.64 5.13
CA GLU A 40 -9.13 10.26 5.54
C GLU A 40 -7.94 9.65 4.75
N ASN A 41 -6.95 10.49 4.41
CA ASN A 41 -5.81 10.15 3.53
C ASN A 41 -6.17 9.71 2.10
N LEU A 42 -7.42 9.86 1.68
CA LEU A 42 -7.91 9.59 0.33
C LEU A 42 -8.18 10.89 -0.44
N GLU A 43 -8.06 10.81 -1.76
CA GLU A 43 -8.33 11.92 -2.68
C GLU A 43 -9.81 11.91 -3.09
N ASN A 44 -10.54 12.98 -2.72
CA ASN A 44 -11.96 13.16 -3.00
C ASN A 44 -12.87 11.93 -2.73
N PRO A 45 -12.75 11.24 -1.57
CA PRO A 45 -13.47 9.99 -1.32
C PRO A 45 -14.97 10.23 -1.25
N VAL A 46 -15.77 9.51 -2.02
CA VAL A 46 -17.23 9.68 -2.06
C VAL A 46 -17.98 8.87 -0.99
N ALA A 47 -17.28 7.99 -0.27
CA ALA A 47 -17.84 7.23 0.85
C ALA A 47 -16.74 6.82 1.84
N ILE A 48 -16.67 7.50 2.98
CA ILE A 48 -15.83 7.14 4.11
C ILE A 48 -16.63 6.45 5.22
N ASP A 49 -15.95 5.76 6.12
CA ASP A 49 -16.53 4.97 7.22
C ASP A 49 -16.79 5.76 8.52
N ASN A 50 -16.67 7.10 8.50
CA ASN A 50 -16.68 7.92 9.71
C ASN A 50 -17.39 9.27 9.51
N THR A 51 -18.30 9.62 10.43
CA THR A 51 -19.06 10.89 10.44
C THR A 51 -18.24 12.10 10.90
N HIS A 52 -17.03 11.88 11.43
CA HIS A 52 -16.09 12.91 11.86
C HIS A 52 -14.80 12.84 11.02
N PRO A 53 -14.84 13.25 9.74
CA PRO A 53 -13.71 13.15 8.82
C PRO A 53 -12.51 13.97 9.27
N HIS A 54 -11.33 13.59 8.80
CA HIS A 54 -10.08 14.29 9.03
C HIS A 54 -9.49 14.80 7.72
N PHE A 55 -9.05 16.06 7.73
CA PHE A 55 -8.51 16.75 6.56
C PHE A 55 -7.00 16.91 6.64
N SER A 56 -6.33 16.72 5.51
CA SER A 56 -4.90 16.96 5.36
C SER A 56 -4.64 17.83 4.13
N TRP A 57 -3.61 18.68 4.19
CA TRP A 57 -3.15 19.50 3.07
C TRP A 57 -1.65 19.71 3.14
N LYS A 58 -1.00 19.70 1.97
CA LYS A 58 0.42 20.03 1.82
C LYS A 58 0.57 21.49 1.44
N ILE A 59 1.62 22.13 1.94
CA ILE A 59 1.95 23.53 1.69
C ILE A 59 3.16 23.56 0.77
N GLU A 60 3.06 24.27 -0.34
CA GLU A 60 4.16 24.52 -1.27
C GLU A 60 4.44 26.01 -1.33
N THR A 61 5.73 26.35 -1.30
CA THR A 61 6.24 27.72 -1.38
C THR A 61 7.30 27.80 -2.48
N ASP A 62 7.64 29.00 -2.92
CA ASP A 62 8.72 29.24 -3.90
C ASP A 62 10.13 29.06 -3.26
N GLY A 63 10.34 27.96 -2.55
CA GLY A 63 11.61 27.61 -1.88
C GLY A 63 11.89 28.36 -0.58
N GLN A 64 10.94 29.16 -0.08
CA GLN A 64 11.11 29.95 1.14
C GLN A 64 10.65 29.20 2.39
N THR A 65 11.28 29.52 3.52
CA THR A 65 10.91 28.98 4.83
C THR A 65 9.50 29.42 5.20
N MET A 66 8.64 28.47 5.57
CA MET A 66 7.28 28.74 6.01
C MET A 66 6.84 27.74 7.07
N ARG A 67 6.37 28.27 8.19
CA ARG A 67 5.64 27.51 9.21
C ARG A 67 4.19 27.98 9.23
N GLN A 68 3.26 27.04 9.18
CA GLN A 68 1.85 27.38 9.37
C GLN A 68 1.62 27.83 10.81
N ALA A 69 1.02 29.00 10.99
CA ALA A 69 0.58 29.52 12.28
C ALA A 69 -0.95 29.45 12.43
N TYR A 70 -1.69 29.59 11.33
CA TYR A 70 -3.15 29.53 11.34
C TYR A 70 -3.70 28.77 10.13
N PHE A 71 -4.90 28.22 10.27
CA PHE A 71 -5.70 27.73 9.16
C PHE A 71 -7.17 28.18 9.28
N GLU A 72 -7.90 28.14 8.18
CA GLU A 72 -9.36 28.22 8.15
C GLU A 72 -9.90 27.19 7.17
N ILE A 73 -10.84 26.37 7.62
CA ILE A 73 -11.56 25.37 6.83
C ILE A 73 -13.02 25.81 6.71
N GLN A 74 -13.54 25.70 5.49
CA GLN A 74 -14.96 25.87 5.20
C GLN A 74 -15.50 24.59 4.56
N VAL A 75 -16.66 24.13 5.03
CA VAL A 75 -17.37 22.95 4.54
C VAL A 75 -18.82 23.31 4.25
N ALA A 76 -19.33 22.86 3.10
CA ALA A 76 -20.70 23.08 2.70
C ALA A 76 -21.33 21.86 2.03
N THR A 77 -22.66 21.86 1.95
CA THR A 77 -23.45 20.85 1.22
C THR A 77 -23.31 20.95 -0.30
N ASP A 78 -22.91 22.10 -0.83
CA ASP A 78 -22.76 22.35 -2.27
C ASP A 78 -21.51 23.21 -2.57
N SER A 79 -20.78 22.86 -3.62
CA SER A 79 -19.57 23.60 -4.05
C SER A 79 -19.84 25.07 -4.38
N SER A 80 -21.02 25.39 -4.92
CA SER A 80 -21.43 26.75 -5.26
C SER A 80 -21.64 27.64 -4.03
N LEU A 81 -22.01 27.05 -2.88
CA LEU A 81 -22.08 27.78 -1.61
C LEU A 81 -20.67 28.22 -1.18
N LEU A 82 -19.68 27.33 -1.26
CA LEU A 82 -18.29 27.66 -0.95
C LEU A 82 -17.70 28.70 -1.91
N ALA A 83 -18.06 28.65 -3.19
CA ALA A 83 -17.67 29.66 -4.16
C ALA A 83 -18.23 31.06 -3.80
N GLN A 84 -19.40 31.12 -3.15
CA GLN A 84 -20.02 32.34 -2.62
C GLN A 84 -19.56 32.70 -1.20
N GLY A 85 -18.63 31.95 -0.60
CA GLY A 85 -18.15 32.16 0.77
C GLY A 85 -19.15 31.75 1.86
N LYS A 86 -20.11 30.88 1.54
CA LYS A 86 -21.08 30.32 2.49
C LYS A 86 -20.69 28.89 2.86
N ALA A 87 -20.63 28.60 4.15
CA ALA A 87 -20.24 27.30 4.68
C ALA A 87 -21.30 26.84 5.69
N ASP A 88 -22.32 26.13 5.20
CA ASP A 88 -23.52 25.76 5.95
C ASP A 88 -23.32 24.53 6.85
N LEU A 89 -22.25 23.74 6.63
CA LEU A 89 -21.87 22.61 7.48
C LEU A 89 -20.84 23.01 8.54
N TRP A 90 -19.77 23.70 8.13
CA TRP A 90 -18.71 24.13 9.04
C TRP A 90 -17.95 25.34 8.54
N ASN A 91 -17.69 26.30 9.42
CA ASN A 91 -16.64 27.28 9.25
C ASN A 91 -15.80 27.28 10.52
N SER A 92 -14.52 26.92 10.43
CA SER A 92 -13.64 26.89 11.60
C SER A 92 -13.30 28.29 12.12
N GLY A 93 -13.48 29.32 11.30
CA GLY A 93 -12.81 30.61 11.47
C GLY A 93 -11.29 30.46 11.39
N LYS A 94 -10.57 31.54 11.69
CA LYS A 94 -9.11 31.53 11.78
C LYS A 94 -8.68 30.82 13.08
N VAL A 95 -8.18 29.59 12.96
CA VAL A 95 -7.72 28.75 14.07
C VAL A 95 -6.21 28.87 14.20
N GLU A 96 -5.72 29.18 15.40
CA GLU A 96 -4.28 29.18 15.72
C GLU A 96 -3.78 27.74 15.89
N SER A 97 -3.08 27.23 14.87
CA SER A 97 -2.53 25.88 14.86
C SER A 97 -1.57 25.67 13.69
N SER A 98 -0.50 24.92 13.94
CA SER A 98 0.44 24.43 12.92
C SER A 98 0.04 23.09 12.32
N ALA A 99 -1.10 22.51 12.71
CA ALA A 99 -1.57 21.23 12.19
C ALA A 99 -2.06 21.38 10.74
N SER A 100 -1.58 20.50 9.87
CA SER A 100 -2.00 20.38 8.46
C SER A 100 -2.22 18.93 8.03
N VAL A 101 -2.11 17.99 8.97
CA VAL A 101 -2.25 16.54 8.78
C VAL A 101 -3.30 16.05 9.77
N MET A 102 -4.30 15.34 9.27
CA MET A 102 -5.38 14.74 10.05
C MET A 102 -6.10 15.73 10.98
N VAL A 103 -6.44 16.92 10.47
CA VAL A 103 -7.21 17.93 11.20
C VAL A 103 -8.67 17.50 11.27
N PRO A 104 -9.25 17.25 12.46
CA PRO A 104 -10.60 16.73 12.59
C PRO A 104 -11.66 17.78 12.21
N TYR A 105 -12.69 17.34 11.51
CA TYR A 105 -13.92 18.09 11.30
C TYR A 105 -14.64 18.37 12.63
N ARG A 106 -15.07 19.62 12.84
CA ARG A 106 -15.77 20.09 14.06
C ARG A 106 -17.06 20.85 13.75
N GLY A 107 -17.66 20.56 12.60
CA GLY A 107 -18.91 21.20 12.18
C GLY A 107 -20.15 20.49 12.68
N LYS A 108 -21.26 20.71 11.97
CA LYS A 108 -22.52 19.99 12.19
C LYS A 108 -22.33 18.49 11.99
N GLU A 109 -23.03 17.69 12.78
CA GLU A 109 -23.02 16.23 12.66
C GLU A 109 -23.34 15.79 11.23
N LEU A 110 -22.49 14.91 10.70
CA LEU A 110 -22.67 14.28 9.40
C LEU A 110 -23.32 12.91 9.59
N ARG A 111 -24.00 12.43 8.55
CA ARG A 111 -24.70 11.15 8.52
C ARG A 111 -24.42 10.45 7.20
N SER A 112 -24.83 9.19 7.11
CA SER A 112 -24.72 8.39 5.88
C SER A 112 -25.36 9.08 4.67
N SER A 113 -24.82 8.80 3.48
CA SER A 113 -25.24 9.35 2.18
C SER A 113 -25.21 10.89 2.11
N VAL A 114 -24.32 11.53 2.87
CA VAL A 114 -23.99 12.95 2.72
C VAL A 114 -22.81 13.10 1.78
N LEU A 115 -22.94 13.96 0.77
CA LEU A 115 -21.82 14.51 0.02
C LEU A 115 -21.58 15.95 0.49
N ALA A 116 -20.33 16.26 0.82
CA ALA A 116 -19.91 17.57 1.27
C ALA A 116 -18.71 18.06 0.47
N TYR A 117 -18.56 19.38 0.45
CA TYR A 117 -17.47 20.08 -0.22
C TYR A 117 -16.70 20.86 0.81
N TRP A 118 -15.39 20.98 0.62
CA TRP A 118 -14.54 21.73 1.54
C TRP A 118 -13.42 22.47 0.81
N LYS A 119 -12.91 23.50 1.46
CA LYS A 119 -11.71 24.24 1.08
C LYS A 119 -10.99 24.73 2.32
N VAL A 120 -9.70 24.99 2.20
CA VAL A 120 -8.85 25.47 3.28
C VAL A 120 -7.98 26.63 2.82
N ARG A 121 -7.65 27.54 3.73
CA ARG A 121 -6.58 28.53 3.56
C ARG A 121 -5.72 28.58 4.81
N VAL A 122 -4.48 29.05 4.66
CA VAL A 122 -3.50 29.05 5.74
C VAL A 122 -2.81 30.40 5.89
N TRP A 123 -2.23 30.65 7.06
CA TRP A 123 -1.33 31.78 7.29
C TRP A 123 0.01 31.30 7.84
N GLY A 124 1.08 31.94 7.37
CA GLY A 124 2.42 31.77 7.90
C GLY A 124 2.63 32.49 9.23
N ASP A 125 3.72 32.16 9.91
CA ASP A 125 4.18 32.78 11.15
C ASP A 125 4.65 34.24 10.99
N LYS A 126 4.97 34.67 9.75
CA LYS A 126 5.32 36.05 9.42
C LYS A 126 4.14 36.87 8.87
N GLY A 127 2.91 36.34 8.97
CA GLY A 127 1.67 37.04 8.66
C GLY A 127 1.16 36.90 7.21
N GLU A 128 1.90 36.24 6.33
CA GLU A 128 1.46 35.91 4.97
C GLU A 128 0.21 35.02 4.98
N SER A 129 -0.65 35.18 3.98
CA SER A 129 -1.87 34.39 3.78
C SER A 129 -1.79 33.67 2.44
N SER A 130 -2.25 32.42 2.39
CA SER A 130 -2.56 31.77 1.12
C SER A 130 -3.88 32.27 0.56
N ASP A 131 -4.08 32.05 -0.74
CA ASP A 131 -5.42 31.95 -1.31
C ASP A 131 -6.17 30.75 -0.73
N TRP A 132 -7.47 30.68 -0.98
CA TRP A 132 -8.21 29.44 -0.76
C TRP A 132 -7.68 28.33 -1.67
N SER A 133 -7.63 27.12 -1.15
CA SER A 133 -7.42 25.92 -1.94
C SER A 133 -8.51 25.76 -3.01
N PRO A 134 -8.27 24.92 -4.04
CA PRO A 134 -9.37 24.34 -4.80
C PRO A 134 -10.43 23.73 -3.87
N ILE A 135 -11.69 23.70 -4.33
CA ILE A 135 -12.78 23.04 -3.62
C ILE A 135 -12.65 21.54 -3.87
N ASN A 136 -12.48 20.77 -2.79
CA ASN A 136 -12.48 19.32 -2.80
C ASN A 136 -13.80 18.79 -2.25
N ARG A 137 -14.07 17.50 -2.43
CA ARG A 137 -15.28 16.85 -1.93
C ARG A 137 -14.97 15.64 -1.07
N PHE A 138 -15.89 15.27 -0.20
CA PHE A 138 -15.89 13.98 0.46
C PHE A 138 -17.34 13.54 0.73
N GLY A 139 -17.59 12.24 0.81
CA GLY A 139 -18.90 11.71 1.18
C GLY A 139 -18.83 10.68 2.28
N ILE A 140 -19.92 10.52 3.03
CA ILE A 140 -20.07 9.49 4.05
C ILE A 140 -20.82 8.31 3.44
N GLY A 141 -20.24 7.11 3.56
CA GLY A 141 -20.88 5.88 3.07
C GLY A 141 -22.11 5.50 3.91
N LEU A 142 -22.71 4.36 3.57
CA LEU A 142 -23.70 3.71 4.44
C LEU A 142 -22.95 3.04 5.60
N LEU A 143 -23.23 3.45 6.83
CA LEU A 143 -22.47 3.06 8.02
C LEU A 143 -23.18 1.97 8.83
N ASP A 144 -24.51 1.93 8.79
CA ASP A 144 -25.31 0.92 9.49
C ASP A 144 -25.92 -0.07 8.50
N LYS A 145 -25.95 -1.35 8.89
CA LYS A 145 -26.61 -2.42 8.12
C LYS A 145 -28.09 -2.11 7.86
N ALA A 146 -28.78 -1.46 8.78
CA ALA A 146 -30.19 -1.09 8.66
C ALA A 146 -30.45 0.02 7.63
N GLU A 147 -29.43 0.79 7.23
CA GLU A 147 -29.55 1.82 6.20
C GLU A 147 -29.59 1.24 4.79
N TRP A 148 -29.11 0.00 4.61
CA TRP A 148 -29.22 -0.71 3.34
C TRP A 148 -30.66 -1.16 3.10
N GLN A 149 -31.30 -0.59 2.06
CA GLN A 149 -32.64 -0.98 1.65
C GLN A 149 -32.65 -2.14 0.65
N GLY A 150 -31.57 -2.31 -0.12
CA GLY A 150 -31.42 -3.40 -1.07
C GLY A 150 -31.22 -4.78 -0.44
N LYS A 151 -31.60 -5.82 -1.18
CA LYS A 151 -31.36 -7.23 -0.86
C LYS A 151 -30.14 -7.74 -1.61
N TYR A 152 -29.46 -8.74 -1.06
CA TYR A 152 -28.48 -9.46 -1.87
C TYR A 152 -29.23 -10.23 -2.95
N ILE A 153 -28.80 -10.05 -4.20
CA ILE A 153 -29.31 -10.79 -5.36
C ILE A 153 -28.17 -11.49 -6.08
N GLY A 154 -28.48 -12.57 -6.79
CA GLY A 154 -27.54 -13.23 -7.67
C GLY A 154 -28.16 -14.34 -8.51
N MET A 155 -27.28 -15.06 -9.21
CA MET A 155 -27.62 -16.23 -10.02
C MET A 155 -26.77 -17.41 -9.53
N PRO A 156 -27.31 -18.30 -8.66
CA PRO A 156 -26.52 -19.28 -7.93
C PRO A 156 -25.65 -20.22 -8.76
N ASP A 157 -26.07 -20.54 -9.98
CA ASP A 157 -25.37 -21.45 -10.89
C ASP A 157 -24.44 -20.73 -11.89
N GLU A 158 -24.45 -19.39 -11.91
CA GLU A 158 -23.63 -18.59 -12.82
C GLU A 158 -22.44 -17.99 -12.07
N LYS A 159 -21.23 -18.29 -12.56
CA LYS A 159 -19.97 -17.86 -11.91
C LYS A 159 -19.61 -16.41 -12.18
N ASN A 160 -19.92 -15.92 -13.39
CA ASN A 160 -19.70 -14.53 -13.79
C ASN A 160 -20.95 -13.98 -14.49
N PRO A 161 -22.07 -13.78 -13.77
CA PRO A 161 -23.31 -13.29 -14.34
C PRO A 161 -23.24 -11.78 -14.64
N MET A 162 -24.09 -11.36 -15.57
CA MET A 162 -24.47 -9.97 -15.78
C MET A 162 -25.87 -9.75 -15.21
N LEU A 163 -26.06 -8.73 -14.38
CA LEU A 163 -27.37 -8.35 -13.81
C LEU A 163 -27.75 -6.96 -14.33
N ARG A 164 -29.04 -6.75 -14.62
CA ARG A 164 -29.52 -5.55 -15.31
C ARG A 164 -30.78 -4.98 -14.69
N LYS A 165 -30.87 -3.66 -14.69
CA LYS A 165 -32.08 -2.92 -14.32
C LYS A 165 -32.17 -1.57 -15.03
N LYS A 166 -33.33 -1.28 -15.60
CA LYS A 166 -33.68 0.07 -16.07
C LYS A 166 -34.33 0.86 -14.94
N PHE A 167 -33.99 2.14 -14.83
CA PHE A 167 -34.61 3.09 -13.88
C PHE A 167 -34.82 4.44 -14.56
N GLU A 168 -35.71 5.28 -14.02
CA GLU A 168 -36.01 6.60 -14.59
C GLU A 168 -35.46 7.70 -13.68
N LEU A 169 -34.69 8.62 -14.25
CA LEU A 169 -34.17 9.80 -13.57
C LEU A 169 -35.00 11.04 -13.94
N GLN A 170 -35.67 11.62 -12.97
CA GLN A 170 -36.50 12.81 -13.18
C GLN A 170 -35.68 14.09 -13.16
N ASP A 171 -34.77 14.26 -12.19
CA ASP A 171 -33.90 15.43 -12.10
C ASP A 171 -32.48 15.12 -12.58
N ARG A 172 -32.07 15.76 -13.67
CA ARG A 172 -30.71 15.58 -14.22
C ARG A 172 -29.64 16.31 -13.41
N ASP A 173 -30.04 17.32 -12.62
CA ASP A 173 -29.15 18.15 -11.83
C ASP A 173 -28.80 17.52 -10.47
N ALA A 174 -29.46 16.42 -10.10
CA ALA A 174 -29.15 15.68 -8.89
C ALA A 174 -27.83 14.91 -9.00
N THR A 175 -27.15 14.76 -7.87
CA THR A 175 -25.97 13.90 -7.74
C THR A 175 -26.41 12.47 -7.46
N LEU A 176 -25.83 11.50 -8.17
CA LEU A 176 -26.19 10.10 -8.06
C LEU A 176 -25.05 9.29 -7.46
N LEU A 177 -25.25 8.73 -6.27
CA LEU A 177 -24.27 7.86 -5.60
C LEU A 177 -24.77 6.43 -5.55
N LEU A 178 -24.06 5.52 -6.23
CA LEU A 178 -24.35 4.08 -6.22
C LEU A 178 -23.47 3.39 -5.18
N HIS A 179 -24.06 2.95 -4.09
CA HIS A 179 -23.41 2.12 -3.08
C HIS A 179 -23.53 0.64 -3.48
N VAL A 180 -22.39 -0.03 -3.67
CA VAL A 180 -22.32 -1.42 -4.12
C VAL A 180 -21.57 -2.26 -3.11
N ASN A 181 -22.18 -3.35 -2.66
CA ASN A 181 -21.58 -4.33 -1.78
C ASN A 181 -21.69 -5.71 -2.44
N SER A 182 -20.60 -6.15 -3.06
CA SER A 182 -20.53 -7.47 -3.71
C SER A 182 -19.78 -8.47 -2.85
N LEU A 183 -20.24 -9.72 -2.90
CA LEU A 183 -19.51 -10.90 -2.43
C LEU A 183 -18.94 -11.58 -3.67
N GLY A 184 -17.65 -11.37 -3.88
CA GLY A 184 -16.99 -11.51 -5.19
C GLY A 184 -16.67 -10.14 -5.77
N TYR A 185 -16.30 -10.10 -7.05
CA TYR A 185 -15.95 -8.88 -7.76
C TYR A 185 -17.11 -8.32 -8.58
N HIS A 186 -17.03 -7.03 -8.92
CA HIS A 186 -17.97 -6.37 -9.81
C HIS A 186 -17.31 -5.33 -10.73
N GLU A 187 -17.93 -5.11 -11.88
CA GLU A 187 -17.80 -3.91 -12.70
C GLU A 187 -19.20 -3.29 -12.91
N ILE A 188 -19.27 -1.96 -12.99
CA ILE A 188 -20.52 -1.21 -13.17
C ILE A 188 -20.53 -0.59 -14.55
N TYR A 189 -21.67 -0.65 -15.24
CA TYR A 189 -21.90 0.02 -16.51
C TYR A 189 -23.23 0.77 -16.48
N LEU A 190 -23.25 2.02 -16.96
CA LEU A 190 -24.47 2.81 -17.11
C LEU A 190 -24.60 3.27 -18.55
N ASN A 191 -25.73 2.96 -19.18
CA ASN A 191 -26.00 3.28 -20.59
C ASN A 191 -24.89 2.79 -21.54
N GLY A 192 -24.33 1.61 -21.25
CA GLY A 192 -23.25 0.98 -22.02
C GLY A 192 -21.85 1.54 -21.79
N ARG A 193 -21.66 2.47 -20.85
CA ARG A 193 -20.35 3.01 -20.46
C ARG A 193 -19.90 2.42 -19.13
N LYS A 194 -18.67 1.93 -19.05
CA LYS A 194 -18.07 1.48 -17.78
C LYS A 194 -17.97 2.67 -16.82
N VAL A 195 -18.35 2.45 -15.57
CA VAL A 195 -18.29 3.43 -14.48
C VAL A 195 -17.02 3.12 -13.68
N SER A 196 -16.01 3.98 -13.85
CA SER A 196 -14.64 3.85 -13.35
C SER A 196 -13.72 2.88 -14.13
N GLU A 197 -12.42 3.13 -13.99
CA GLU A 197 -11.34 2.29 -14.53
C GLU A 197 -10.88 1.21 -13.54
N ASP A 198 -11.60 1.08 -12.41
CA ASP A 198 -11.23 0.14 -11.37
C ASP A 198 -11.46 -1.29 -11.86
N VAL A 199 -10.63 -2.20 -11.35
CA VAL A 199 -10.64 -3.61 -11.70
C VAL A 199 -10.62 -4.44 -10.43
N LEU A 200 -11.05 -5.71 -10.49
CA LEU A 200 -11.00 -6.63 -9.34
C LEU A 200 -11.49 -5.96 -8.04
N SER A 201 -12.64 -5.28 -8.12
CA SER A 201 -13.24 -4.51 -7.04
C SER A 201 -14.38 -5.29 -6.40
N PRO A 202 -14.57 -5.27 -5.07
CA PRO A 202 -13.83 -4.51 -4.07
C PRO A 202 -12.46 -5.12 -3.71
N ALA A 203 -11.70 -4.40 -2.87
CA ALA A 203 -10.55 -4.93 -2.17
C ALA A 203 -10.90 -6.18 -1.33
N VAL A 204 -9.88 -6.96 -0.96
CA VAL A 204 -10.06 -8.21 -0.22
C VAL A 204 -10.32 -7.92 1.26
N SER A 205 -11.24 -8.69 1.84
CA SER A 205 -11.55 -8.73 3.27
C SER A 205 -11.73 -10.17 3.74
N GLN A 206 -11.87 -10.39 5.06
CA GLN A 206 -12.27 -11.68 5.61
C GLN A 206 -13.78 -11.90 5.32
N LEU A 207 -14.12 -12.36 4.11
CA LEU A 207 -15.48 -12.31 3.55
C LEU A 207 -16.56 -13.06 4.33
N ASN A 208 -16.20 -14.01 5.21
CA ASN A 208 -17.16 -14.66 6.12
C ASN A 208 -17.43 -13.88 7.42
N LYS A 209 -16.81 -12.70 7.59
CA LYS A 209 -16.96 -11.80 8.73
C LYS A 209 -17.33 -10.38 8.28
N ARG A 210 -16.69 -9.89 7.22
CA ARG A 210 -16.89 -8.53 6.70
C ARG A 210 -16.81 -8.51 5.18
N SER A 211 -17.73 -7.79 4.54
CA SER A 211 -17.65 -7.41 3.14
C SER A 211 -17.50 -5.89 2.99
N LEU A 212 -16.76 -5.47 1.96
CA LEU A 212 -16.53 -4.06 1.69
C LEU A 212 -17.59 -3.52 0.73
N SER A 213 -17.96 -2.26 0.93
CA SER A 213 -18.81 -1.52 0.01
C SER A 213 -18.01 -0.44 -0.72
N VAL A 214 -18.27 -0.27 -2.01
CA VAL A 214 -17.65 0.74 -2.88
C VAL A 214 -18.76 1.65 -3.38
N THR A 215 -18.53 2.96 -3.37
CA THR A 215 -19.51 3.95 -3.82
C THR A 215 -19.03 4.62 -5.09
N TYR A 216 -19.90 4.70 -6.09
CA TYR A 216 -19.62 5.30 -7.39
C TYR A 216 -20.47 6.54 -7.62
N ASP A 217 -19.84 7.59 -8.16
CA ASP A 217 -20.55 8.78 -8.65
C ASP A 217 -21.06 8.52 -10.08
N LEU A 218 -22.36 8.25 -10.22
CA LEU A 218 -23.01 7.97 -11.50
C LEU A 218 -23.44 9.23 -12.25
N THR A 219 -23.34 10.40 -11.62
CA THR A 219 -23.78 11.70 -12.17
C THR A 219 -23.25 12.00 -13.58
N PRO A 220 -21.97 11.70 -13.91
CA PRO A 220 -21.43 11.95 -15.25
C PRO A 220 -21.96 11.00 -16.33
N TYR A 221 -22.52 9.85 -15.94
CA TYR A 221 -22.93 8.77 -16.84
C TYR A 221 -24.44 8.73 -17.08
N ALA A 222 -25.21 9.33 -16.18
CA ALA A 222 -26.66 9.34 -16.25
C ALA A 222 -27.20 10.35 -17.28
N LYS A 223 -28.41 10.09 -17.76
CA LYS A 223 -29.20 10.99 -18.62
C LYS A 223 -30.58 11.18 -18.00
N GLN A 224 -31.28 12.25 -18.39
CA GLN A 224 -32.67 12.42 -17.95
C GLN A 224 -33.56 11.35 -18.61
N GLY A 225 -34.58 10.89 -17.88
CA GLY A 225 -35.45 9.78 -18.29
C GLY A 225 -34.82 8.41 -18.02
N ILE A 226 -35.07 7.45 -18.91
CA ILE A 226 -34.71 6.04 -18.69
C ILE A 226 -33.20 5.83 -18.82
N ASN A 227 -32.60 5.26 -17.78
CA ASN A 227 -31.21 4.80 -17.72
C ASN A 227 -31.16 3.29 -17.60
N ASP A 228 -30.07 2.69 -18.08
CA ASP A 228 -29.87 1.25 -18.11
C ASP A 228 -28.60 0.87 -17.33
N LEU A 229 -28.78 0.33 -16.13
CA LEU A 229 -27.71 -0.06 -15.22
C LEU A 229 -27.42 -1.55 -15.38
N LEU A 230 -26.15 -1.87 -15.61
CA LEU A 230 -25.64 -3.23 -15.74
C LEU A 230 -24.52 -3.46 -14.73
N LEU A 231 -24.60 -4.58 -14.01
CA LEU A 231 -23.56 -5.11 -13.14
C LEU A 231 -22.95 -6.32 -13.81
N TRP A 232 -21.63 -6.35 -13.95
CA TRP A 232 -20.91 -7.56 -14.33
C TRP A 232 -20.23 -8.11 -13.10
N LEU A 233 -20.65 -9.29 -12.64
CA LEU A 233 -20.13 -9.88 -11.41
C LEU A 233 -19.14 -11.01 -11.73
N GLY A 234 -18.21 -11.25 -10.82
CA GLY A 234 -17.34 -12.41 -10.83
C GLY A 234 -17.24 -13.03 -9.45
N ARG A 235 -17.26 -14.36 -9.35
CA ARG A 235 -17.24 -15.07 -8.06
C ARG A 235 -16.02 -14.75 -7.20
N GLY A 236 -14.83 -14.70 -7.83
CA GLY A 236 -13.56 -14.40 -7.16
C GLY A 236 -13.34 -15.26 -5.89
N TRP A 237 -13.02 -14.58 -4.80
CA TRP A 237 -12.79 -15.16 -3.47
C TRP A 237 -14.05 -15.75 -2.81
N TYR A 238 -15.28 -15.35 -3.19
CA TYR A 238 -16.51 -15.78 -2.51
C TYR A 238 -16.90 -17.22 -2.89
N ARG A 239 -16.30 -18.19 -2.20
CA ARG A 239 -16.52 -19.62 -2.44
C ARG A 239 -16.85 -20.37 -1.16
N LYS A 240 -17.47 -21.54 -1.31
CA LYS A 240 -17.72 -22.48 -0.20
C LYS A 240 -16.41 -22.92 0.45
N ALA A 241 -15.37 -23.18 -0.35
CA ALA A 241 -14.07 -23.65 0.11
C ALA A 241 -13.26 -22.63 0.93
N THR A 242 -13.42 -21.32 0.66
CA THR A 242 -12.61 -20.25 1.29
C THR A 242 -13.37 -19.49 2.36
N PHE A 243 -14.63 -19.14 2.12
CA PHE A 243 -15.41 -18.25 3.01
C PHE A 243 -16.84 -18.74 3.24
N ASN A 244 -17.10 -20.04 3.13
CA ASN A 244 -18.41 -20.64 3.37
C ASN A 244 -19.55 -19.92 2.62
N ALA A 245 -19.30 -19.56 1.36
CA ALA A 245 -20.30 -18.89 0.53
C ALA A 245 -21.64 -19.65 0.52
N VAL A 246 -22.75 -18.91 0.56
CA VAL A 246 -24.11 -19.49 0.64
C VAL A 246 -24.43 -20.32 -0.60
N HIS A 247 -23.91 -19.93 -1.76
CA HIS A 247 -24.01 -20.69 -3.01
C HIS A 247 -22.78 -20.48 -3.92
N ASP A 248 -22.84 -20.96 -5.16
CA ASP A 248 -21.69 -21.02 -6.07
C ASP A 248 -21.46 -19.80 -6.96
N GLY A 249 -22.47 -18.96 -7.22
CA GLY A 249 -22.30 -17.64 -7.86
C GLY A 249 -21.92 -16.49 -6.90
N PRO A 250 -21.50 -15.33 -7.43
CA PRO A 250 -21.37 -14.09 -6.66
C PRO A 250 -22.74 -13.55 -6.22
N LEU A 251 -22.71 -12.67 -5.21
CA LEU A 251 -23.88 -11.94 -4.72
C LEU A 251 -23.61 -10.45 -4.73
N VAL A 252 -24.65 -9.63 -4.92
CA VAL A 252 -24.54 -8.18 -4.82
C VAL A 252 -25.75 -7.58 -4.13
N LYS A 253 -25.49 -6.62 -3.26
CA LYS A 253 -26.49 -5.72 -2.68
C LYS A 253 -26.11 -4.30 -3.07
N LEU A 254 -27.07 -3.53 -3.58
CA LEU A 254 -26.82 -2.14 -3.96
C LEU A 254 -27.97 -1.21 -3.59
N GLN A 255 -27.63 0.07 -3.51
CA GLN A 255 -28.56 1.17 -3.35
C GLN A 255 -28.03 2.37 -4.16
N LEU A 256 -28.90 2.97 -4.97
CA LEU A 256 -28.64 4.21 -5.70
C LEU A 256 -29.37 5.35 -5.00
N ASP A 257 -28.62 6.27 -4.42
CA ASP A 257 -29.15 7.48 -3.79
C ASP A 257 -29.04 8.68 -4.74
N GLU A 258 -30.11 9.46 -4.78
CA GLU A 258 -30.21 10.75 -5.48
C GLU A 258 -30.13 11.87 -4.44
N ILE A 259 -29.14 12.76 -4.61
CA ILE A 259 -28.91 13.94 -3.76
C ILE A 259 -29.26 15.19 -4.56
N GLN A 260 -30.33 15.85 -4.14
CA GLN A 260 -30.84 17.09 -4.70
C GLN A 260 -29.94 18.28 -4.32
N ARG A 261 -29.97 19.38 -5.09
CA ARG A 261 -29.14 20.58 -4.81
C ARG A 261 -29.40 21.24 -3.46
N ASN A 262 -30.57 21.03 -2.88
CA ASN A 262 -30.90 21.50 -1.53
C ASN A 262 -30.39 20.57 -0.41
N GLY A 263 -29.66 19.52 -0.76
CA GLY A 263 -29.14 18.50 0.17
C GLY A 263 -30.14 17.42 0.56
N ALA A 264 -31.35 17.40 -0.01
CA ALA A 264 -32.30 16.32 0.22
C ALA A 264 -31.83 15.04 -0.49
N THR A 265 -31.82 13.92 0.23
CA THR A 265 -31.42 12.61 -0.30
C THR A 265 -32.63 11.68 -0.37
N SER A 266 -32.77 10.95 -1.46
CA SER A 266 -33.76 9.87 -1.60
C SER A 266 -33.17 8.68 -2.36
N THR A 267 -33.64 7.47 -2.04
CA THR A 267 -33.22 6.25 -2.73
C THR A 267 -34.03 6.06 -4.01
N LEU A 268 -33.34 5.99 -5.15
CA LEU A 268 -33.92 5.89 -6.49
C LEU A 268 -34.06 4.43 -6.96
N LEU A 269 -33.10 3.58 -6.60
CA LEU A 269 -33.07 2.19 -7.02
C LEU A 269 -32.38 1.32 -5.96
N VAL A 270 -32.88 0.10 -5.77
CA VAL A 270 -32.28 -0.92 -4.89
C VAL A 270 -32.20 -2.26 -5.63
N THR A 271 -31.36 -3.17 -5.14
CA THR A 271 -31.41 -4.59 -5.56
C THR A 271 -32.59 -5.30 -4.91
N ASP A 272 -33.39 -5.97 -5.74
CA ASP A 272 -34.52 -6.82 -5.36
C ASP A 272 -34.82 -7.84 -6.47
N SER A 273 -35.87 -8.65 -6.29
CA SER A 273 -36.34 -9.65 -7.26
C SER A 273 -36.86 -9.10 -8.59
N SER A 274 -36.96 -7.77 -8.76
CA SER A 274 -37.34 -7.14 -10.03
C SER A 274 -36.17 -6.92 -10.99
N TRP A 275 -34.96 -7.30 -10.58
CA TRP A 275 -33.78 -7.35 -11.44
C TRP A 275 -33.78 -8.61 -12.30
N GLU A 276 -33.08 -8.53 -13.42
CA GLU A 276 -32.89 -9.67 -14.31
C GLU A 276 -31.40 -9.96 -14.48
N GLY A 277 -31.05 -11.18 -14.84
CA GLY A 277 -29.67 -11.62 -15.01
C GLY A 277 -29.49 -12.69 -16.09
N ARG A 278 -28.25 -12.84 -16.53
CA ARG A 278 -27.82 -13.90 -17.44
C ARG A 278 -26.35 -14.25 -17.23
N GLY A 279 -25.94 -15.46 -17.62
CA GLY A 279 -24.51 -15.79 -17.75
C GLY A 279 -23.81 -14.92 -18.79
N SER A 280 -22.53 -14.59 -18.55
CA SER A 280 -21.72 -13.80 -19.49
C SER A 280 -20.89 -14.70 -20.43
N MET A 281 -20.02 -14.08 -21.24
CA MET A 281 -19.00 -14.79 -22.02
C MET A 281 -17.85 -15.32 -21.16
N TYR A 282 -17.75 -14.93 -19.88
CA TYR A 282 -16.69 -15.35 -18.97
C TYR A 282 -17.15 -16.54 -18.13
N GLY A 283 -16.42 -17.64 -18.24
CA GLY A 283 -16.43 -18.77 -17.32
C GLY A 283 -15.11 -18.84 -16.54
N GLU A 284 -15.03 -19.84 -15.67
CA GLU A 284 -13.78 -20.19 -14.97
C GLU A 284 -13.20 -21.47 -15.58
N THR A 285 -11.88 -21.56 -15.61
CA THR A 285 -11.15 -22.77 -16.02
C THR A 285 -10.84 -23.60 -14.79
N GLY A 286 -10.78 -24.91 -14.97
CA GLY A 286 -10.35 -25.81 -13.92
C GLY A 286 -11.36 -26.03 -12.77
N THR A 287 -10.90 -26.70 -11.72
CA THR A 287 -11.62 -26.94 -10.46
C THR A 287 -11.16 -25.97 -9.37
N GLY A 288 -10.67 -24.79 -9.74
CA GLY A 288 -10.04 -23.82 -8.83
C GLY A 288 -10.92 -23.51 -7.62
N THR A 289 -10.52 -24.04 -6.47
CA THR A 289 -11.19 -23.82 -5.17
C THR A 289 -10.85 -22.45 -4.59
N TRP A 290 -9.87 -21.73 -5.18
CA TRP A 290 -9.23 -20.52 -4.63
C TRP A 290 -8.56 -20.75 -3.27
N TYR A 291 -8.28 -22.02 -2.97
CA TYR A 291 -7.29 -22.39 -1.97
C TYR A 291 -5.89 -22.18 -2.55
N PRO A 292 -4.84 -22.05 -1.72
CA PRO A 292 -3.47 -22.05 -2.20
C PRO A 292 -3.21 -23.13 -3.26
N HIS A 293 -2.48 -22.74 -4.31
CA HIS A 293 -2.13 -23.53 -5.49
C HIS A 293 -3.30 -23.85 -6.44
N GLN A 294 -4.51 -23.35 -6.17
CA GLN A 294 -5.75 -23.73 -6.88
C GLN A 294 -6.61 -22.54 -7.29
N PHE A 295 -6.01 -21.49 -7.88
CA PHE A 295 -6.73 -20.28 -8.30
C PHE A 295 -7.42 -20.39 -9.66
N GLY A 296 -7.07 -21.38 -10.47
CA GLY A 296 -7.65 -21.54 -11.82
C GLY A 296 -7.32 -20.36 -12.73
N GLY A 297 -8.16 -20.15 -13.72
CA GLY A 297 -8.13 -18.99 -14.61
C GLY A 297 -9.51 -18.71 -15.22
N GLU A 298 -9.53 -18.04 -16.35
CA GLU A 298 -10.75 -17.59 -17.04
C GLU A 298 -10.93 -18.27 -18.40
N CYS A 299 -12.17 -18.62 -18.71
CA CYS A 299 -12.56 -19.15 -20.00
C CYS A 299 -13.45 -18.13 -20.70
N VAL A 300 -13.00 -17.57 -21.82
CA VAL A 300 -13.78 -16.62 -22.60
C VAL A 300 -14.38 -17.33 -23.82
N ASP A 301 -15.72 -17.36 -23.88
CA ASP A 301 -16.45 -17.93 -25.01
C ASP A 301 -16.77 -16.84 -26.04
N GLY A 302 -15.96 -16.74 -27.09
CA GLY A 302 -16.11 -15.76 -28.16
C GLY A 302 -17.45 -15.84 -28.89
N ARG A 303 -18.11 -17.01 -28.89
CA ARG A 303 -19.46 -17.18 -29.48
C ARG A 303 -20.54 -16.41 -28.71
N LYS A 304 -20.24 -16.02 -27.46
CA LYS A 304 -21.12 -15.23 -26.58
C LYS A 304 -20.68 -13.78 -26.45
N ALA A 305 -19.62 -13.36 -27.16
CA ALA A 305 -19.12 -12.01 -27.10
C ALA A 305 -20.17 -11.02 -27.62
N LEU A 306 -20.33 -9.91 -26.91
CA LEU A 306 -21.22 -8.83 -27.32
C LEU A 306 -20.42 -7.76 -28.06
N PRO A 307 -20.97 -7.14 -29.13
CA PRO A 307 -20.29 -6.08 -29.84
C PRO A 307 -20.12 -4.82 -28.98
N ASP A 308 -21.09 -4.56 -28.11
CA ASP A 308 -21.08 -3.49 -27.11
C ASP A 308 -22.06 -3.83 -25.96
N LEU A 309 -22.14 -2.94 -24.98
CA LEU A 309 -23.08 -3.04 -23.86
C LEU A 309 -24.18 -1.95 -23.95
N THR A 310 -24.48 -1.45 -25.15
CA THR A 310 -25.53 -0.44 -25.34
C THR A 310 -26.90 -1.04 -25.02
N THR A 311 -27.86 -0.17 -24.65
CA THR A 311 -29.23 -0.60 -24.33
C THR A 311 -29.88 -1.37 -25.47
N ALA A 312 -29.60 -1.02 -26.73
CA ALA A 312 -30.14 -1.72 -27.90
C ALA A 312 -29.63 -3.17 -27.97
N THR A 313 -28.31 -3.37 -27.88
CA THR A 313 -27.70 -4.70 -27.85
C THR A 313 -28.22 -5.52 -26.67
N LEU A 314 -28.35 -4.92 -25.49
CA LEU A 314 -28.83 -5.61 -24.29
C LEU A 314 -30.32 -5.98 -24.36
N ASP A 315 -31.15 -5.21 -25.07
CA ASP A 315 -32.59 -5.49 -25.26
C ASP A 315 -32.86 -6.70 -26.17
N GLU A 316 -31.88 -7.13 -26.97
CA GLU A 316 -31.98 -8.31 -27.84
C GLU A 316 -31.63 -9.63 -27.11
N LEU A 317 -31.15 -9.56 -25.86
CA LEU A 317 -30.70 -10.71 -25.09
C LEU A 317 -31.82 -11.33 -24.26
N ASP A 318 -31.71 -12.64 -24.03
CA ASP A 318 -32.56 -13.36 -23.09
C ASP A 318 -32.09 -13.11 -21.64
N TRP A 319 -32.99 -12.57 -20.81
CA TRP A 319 -32.77 -12.23 -19.42
C TRP A 319 -33.68 -13.07 -18.53
N LYS A 320 -33.16 -13.52 -17.38
CA LYS A 320 -33.88 -14.39 -16.43
C LYS A 320 -34.03 -13.69 -15.08
N PRO A 321 -35.08 -14.00 -14.30
CA PRO A 321 -35.20 -13.47 -12.95
C PRO A 321 -33.99 -13.82 -12.08
N VAL A 322 -33.54 -12.86 -11.27
CA VAL A 322 -32.54 -13.10 -10.22
C VAL A 322 -33.18 -13.72 -8.98
N LEU A 323 -32.35 -14.23 -8.07
CA LEU A 323 -32.80 -14.69 -6.76
C LEU A 323 -32.34 -13.72 -5.67
N GLU A 324 -33.25 -13.38 -4.76
CA GLU A 324 -32.90 -12.77 -3.48
C GLU A 324 -32.31 -13.82 -2.55
N VAL A 325 -31.20 -13.49 -1.89
CA VAL A 325 -30.46 -14.42 -1.03
C VAL A 325 -30.18 -13.76 0.31
N GLU A 326 -30.51 -14.45 1.39
CA GLU A 326 -30.16 -13.99 2.74
C GLU A 326 -28.72 -14.40 3.07
N VAL A 327 -27.94 -13.43 3.55
CA VAL A 327 -26.52 -13.63 3.91
C VAL A 327 -26.34 -13.29 5.39
N PRO A 328 -26.38 -14.29 6.29
CA PRO A 328 -26.30 -14.07 7.72
C PRO A 328 -24.86 -13.80 8.18
N GLY A 329 -24.70 -12.97 9.23
CA GLY A 329 -23.46 -12.89 10.02
C GLY A 329 -22.28 -12.14 9.39
N ILE A 330 -22.48 -11.39 8.30
CA ILE A 330 -21.45 -10.55 7.68
C ILE A 330 -21.72 -9.07 7.95
N GLU A 331 -20.69 -8.38 8.47
CA GLU A 331 -20.63 -6.93 8.61
C GLU A 331 -20.36 -6.26 7.26
N VAL A 332 -20.88 -5.05 7.04
CA VAL A 332 -20.62 -4.27 5.83
C VAL A 332 -19.98 -2.95 6.24
N SER A 333 -18.88 -2.57 5.58
CA SER A 333 -18.25 -1.26 5.79
C SER A 333 -17.76 -0.66 4.48
N PRO A 334 -17.66 0.69 4.38
CA PRO A 334 -17.00 1.33 3.25
C PRO A 334 -15.54 0.85 3.08
N GLN A 335 -15.09 0.75 1.84
CA GLN A 335 -13.69 0.49 1.53
C GLN A 335 -12.85 1.74 1.81
N MET A 336 -11.95 1.64 2.80
CA MET A 336 -11.06 2.75 3.23
C MET A 336 -9.67 2.67 2.58
N CYS A 337 -9.59 2.12 1.38
CA CYS A 337 -8.38 2.09 0.57
C CYS A 337 -8.66 2.35 -0.91
N GLU A 338 -7.63 2.76 -1.64
CA GLU A 338 -7.71 2.96 -3.09
C GLU A 338 -8.09 1.64 -3.81
N PRO A 339 -8.77 1.73 -4.96
CA PRO A 339 -9.10 0.55 -5.75
C PRO A 339 -7.87 -0.04 -6.45
N ASN A 340 -8.00 -1.27 -6.96
CA ASN A 340 -7.04 -1.80 -7.92
C ASN A 340 -7.23 -1.15 -9.29
N ARG A 341 -6.12 -0.86 -9.98
CA ARG A 341 -6.11 -0.32 -11.35
C ARG A 341 -5.01 -0.96 -12.19
N MET A 342 -5.14 -0.82 -13.50
CA MET A 342 -4.05 -1.15 -14.44
C MET A 342 -3.01 -0.04 -14.38
N GLN A 343 -1.80 -0.37 -13.92
CA GLN A 343 -0.76 0.59 -13.56
C GLN A 343 0.32 0.69 -14.64
N GLU A 344 0.63 -0.43 -15.29
CA GLU A 344 1.61 -0.49 -16.36
C GLU A 344 1.15 -1.42 -17.49
N ILE A 345 1.39 -1.01 -18.73
CA ILE A 345 1.21 -1.84 -19.93
C ILE A 345 2.57 -2.42 -20.30
N ILE A 346 2.68 -3.75 -20.31
CA ILE A 346 3.91 -4.48 -20.61
C ILE A 346 3.72 -5.22 -21.94
N ARG A 347 4.61 -4.94 -22.90
CA ARG A 347 4.65 -5.62 -24.20
C ARG A 347 5.75 -6.69 -24.16
N PRO A 348 5.55 -7.84 -24.83
CA PRO A 348 6.51 -8.93 -24.77
C PRO A 348 7.86 -8.55 -25.37
N LYS A 349 8.93 -9.05 -24.76
CA LYS A 349 10.29 -8.99 -25.30
C LYS A 349 10.42 -9.87 -26.53
N GLY A 350 9.71 -11.00 -26.58
CA GLY A 350 9.73 -11.91 -27.72
C GLY A 350 8.60 -12.92 -27.73
N ILE A 351 8.28 -13.43 -28.92
CA ILE A 351 7.34 -14.51 -29.16
C ILE A 351 8.02 -15.54 -30.07
N LYS A 352 8.15 -16.78 -29.59
CA LYS A 352 8.86 -17.88 -30.27
C LYS A 352 7.91 -19.04 -30.53
N GLN A 353 7.93 -19.57 -31.76
CA GLN A 353 7.25 -20.83 -32.05
C GLN A 353 8.07 -21.99 -31.46
N ILE A 354 7.44 -22.84 -30.65
CA ILE A 354 8.09 -24.00 -30.00
C ILE A 354 7.43 -25.33 -30.39
N GLY A 355 6.41 -25.29 -31.26
CA GLY A 355 5.78 -26.45 -31.90
C GLY A 355 4.78 -26.00 -32.96
N ASP A 356 4.20 -26.93 -33.72
CA ASP A 356 3.34 -26.65 -34.88
C ASP A 356 2.15 -25.72 -34.58
N SER A 357 1.69 -25.69 -33.33
CA SER A 357 0.63 -24.79 -32.87
C SER A 357 0.85 -24.31 -31.43
N ILE A 358 2.13 -24.17 -31.05
CA ILE A 358 2.55 -23.80 -29.70
C ILE A 358 3.53 -22.64 -29.77
N TRP A 359 3.26 -21.59 -28.99
CA TRP A 359 4.06 -20.38 -28.90
C TRP A 359 4.48 -20.13 -27.46
N LEU A 360 5.72 -19.69 -27.26
CA LEU A 360 6.24 -19.18 -26.01
C LEU A 360 6.38 -17.67 -26.11
N VAL A 361 5.73 -16.95 -25.20
CA VAL A 361 5.85 -15.51 -25.03
C VAL A 361 6.75 -15.24 -23.84
N ASP A 362 7.76 -14.39 -24.00
CA ASP A 362 8.55 -13.81 -22.91
C ASP A 362 8.14 -12.35 -22.73
N MET A 363 7.54 -12.02 -21.58
CA MET A 363 7.13 -10.65 -21.25
C MET A 363 8.34 -9.73 -20.95
N GLY A 364 9.54 -10.28 -20.83
CA GLY A 364 10.79 -9.58 -20.53
C GLY A 364 11.00 -9.28 -19.05
N LYS A 365 9.92 -9.26 -18.25
CA LYS A 365 9.93 -9.15 -16.79
C LYS A 365 8.67 -9.80 -16.21
N ALA A 366 8.73 -10.21 -14.95
CA ALA A 366 7.60 -10.73 -14.23
C ALA A 366 6.54 -9.63 -14.00
N LEU A 367 5.26 -9.98 -14.08
CA LEU A 367 4.15 -9.11 -13.71
C LEU A 367 3.03 -9.89 -13.02
N ASN A 368 2.30 -9.23 -12.12
CA ASN A 368 1.03 -9.71 -11.57
C ASN A 368 -0.14 -8.92 -12.15
N GLY A 369 -1.07 -9.59 -12.84
CA GLY A 369 -2.26 -8.94 -13.36
C GLY A 369 -2.91 -9.69 -14.51
N TRP A 370 -3.25 -8.95 -15.56
CA TRP A 370 -4.05 -9.44 -16.69
C TRP A 370 -3.23 -9.61 -17.96
N VAL A 371 -3.75 -10.43 -18.85
CA VAL A 371 -3.31 -10.51 -20.24
C VAL A 371 -4.47 -10.24 -21.19
N GLU A 372 -4.14 -9.57 -22.28
CA GLU A 372 -4.97 -9.43 -23.47
C GLU A 372 -4.22 -10.00 -24.66
N LEU A 373 -4.89 -10.87 -25.41
CA LEU A 373 -4.39 -11.40 -26.67
C LEU A 373 -5.40 -11.12 -27.76
N SER A 374 -4.89 -10.82 -28.95
CA SER A 374 -5.68 -10.91 -30.15
C SER A 374 -5.17 -12.01 -31.07
N PHE A 375 -6.10 -12.72 -31.67
CA PHE A 375 -5.82 -13.85 -32.54
C PHE A 375 -6.35 -13.57 -33.94
N PRO A 376 -5.73 -14.17 -34.97
CA PRO A 376 -6.36 -14.31 -36.26
C PRO A 376 -7.71 -15.04 -36.12
N LYS A 377 -8.61 -14.86 -37.08
CA LYS A 377 -9.89 -15.57 -37.13
C LYS A 377 -9.73 -17.07 -36.83
N LEU A 378 -10.43 -17.55 -35.81
CA LEU A 378 -10.45 -18.96 -35.43
C LEU A 378 -11.70 -19.65 -35.97
N PRO A 379 -11.68 -20.98 -36.19
CA PRO A 379 -12.92 -21.74 -36.38
C PRO A 379 -13.83 -21.63 -35.16
N GLU A 380 -15.14 -21.67 -35.39
CA GLU A 380 -16.12 -21.67 -34.29
C GLU A 380 -15.87 -22.85 -33.35
N GLY A 381 -15.86 -22.59 -32.03
CA GLY A 381 -15.63 -23.61 -31.01
C GLY A 381 -14.17 -24.06 -30.84
N HIS A 382 -13.25 -23.56 -31.69
CA HIS A 382 -11.82 -23.85 -31.58
C HIS A 382 -11.26 -23.33 -30.26
N ARG A 383 -10.35 -24.08 -29.64
CA ARG A 383 -9.82 -23.73 -28.31
C ARG A 383 -8.38 -23.28 -28.38
N VAL A 384 -8.10 -22.13 -27.79
CA VAL A 384 -6.75 -21.64 -27.48
C VAL A 384 -6.57 -21.71 -25.97
N ARG A 385 -5.44 -22.26 -25.53
CA ARG A 385 -5.08 -22.39 -24.12
C ARG A 385 -3.85 -21.53 -23.84
N MET A 386 -3.88 -20.75 -22.78
CA MET A 386 -2.74 -19.96 -22.29
C MET A 386 -2.35 -20.47 -20.92
N GLU A 387 -1.09 -20.87 -20.76
CA GLU A 387 -0.53 -21.33 -19.49
C GLU A 387 0.54 -20.35 -19.03
N TYR A 388 0.53 -20.03 -17.74
CA TYR A 388 1.35 -18.97 -17.14
C TYR A 388 2.43 -19.55 -16.24
N THR A 389 3.62 -18.96 -16.27
CA THR A 389 4.72 -19.33 -15.38
C THR A 389 5.73 -18.19 -15.22
N ASP A 390 6.43 -18.15 -14.08
CA ASP A 390 7.64 -17.35 -13.91
C ASP A 390 8.94 -18.17 -14.17
N TRP A 391 8.79 -19.40 -14.69
CA TRP A 391 9.87 -20.36 -14.92
C TRP A 391 10.10 -20.76 -16.37
N LEU A 392 11.39 -20.90 -16.71
CA LEU A 392 11.88 -21.81 -17.74
C LEU A 392 12.75 -22.90 -17.09
N ASN A 393 12.90 -24.05 -17.74
CA ASN A 393 13.87 -25.07 -17.35
C ASN A 393 15.29 -24.74 -17.88
N GLU A 394 16.28 -25.60 -17.60
CA GLU A 394 17.68 -25.40 -18.00
C GLU A 394 17.88 -25.31 -19.53
N ASN A 395 16.96 -25.85 -20.33
CA ASN A 395 16.98 -25.79 -21.79
C ASN A 395 16.18 -24.59 -22.34
N GLU A 396 15.79 -23.65 -21.48
CA GLU A 396 14.91 -22.51 -21.79
C GLU A 396 13.50 -22.92 -22.27
N ASP A 397 13.05 -24.15 -21.95
CA ASP A 397 11.69 -24.58 -22.25
C ASP A 397 10.72 -24.18 -21.13
N PHE A 398 9.46 -24.03 -21.50
CA PHE A 398 8.37 -23.73 -20.57
C PHE A 398 8.27 -24.81 -19.48
N LYS A 399 8.42 -24.37 -18.22
CA LYS A 399 8.16 -25.20 -17.04
C LYS A 399 6.85 -24.74 -16.39
N PRO A 400 5.82 -25.59 -16.32
CA PRO A 400 4.59 -25.27 -15.60
C PRO A 400 4.90 -24.87 -14.16
N GLN A 401 4.17 -23.87 -13.65
CA GLN A 401 4.35 -23.36 -12.29
C GLN A 401 4.23 -24.46 -11.22
N GLU A 402 3.38 -25.48 -11.47
CA GLU A 402 3.35 -26.79 -10.80
C GLU A 402 2.80 -27.88 -11.73
N GLU A 403 3.07 -29.16 -11.44
CA GLU A 403 2.53 -30.30 -12.21
C GLU A 403 0.99 -30.41 -12.15
N ASN A 404 0.35 -29.89 -11.09
CA ASN A 404 -1.10 -29.98 -10.85
C ASN A 404 -1.83 -28.61 -10.79
N GLY A 405 -1.09 -27.49 -10.81
CA GLY A 405 -1.64 -26.14 -10.67
C GLY A 405 -2.25 -25.63 -11.97
N GLN A 406 -3.57 -25.40 -11.99
CA GLN A 406 -4.32 -24.91 -13.15
C GLN A 406 -4.17 -23.39 -13.34
N TYR A 407 -2.96 -22.91 -13.59
CA TYR A 407 -2.71 -21.49 -13.94
C TYR A 407 -2.88 -21.30 -15.44
N GLU A 408 -4.13 -21.38 -15.88
CA GLU A 408 -4.46 -21.37 -17.31
C GLU A 408 -5.74 -20.63 -17.64
N ASP A 409 -5.70 -19.94 -18.76
CA ASP A 409 -6.85 -19.31 -19.37
C ASP A 409 -7.18 -19.99 -20.70
N TRP A 410 -8.45 -19.89 -21.09
CA TRP A 410 -8.95 -20.47 -22.33
C TRP A 410 -9.72 -19.44 -23.14
N TYR A 411 -9.58 -19.51 -24.46
CA TYR A 411 -10.41 -18.80 -25.41
C TYR A 411 -11.10 -19.79 -26.35
N ILE A 412 -12.41 -19.60 -26.56
CA ILE A 412 -13.21 -20.38 -27.51
C ILE A 412 -13.56 -19.49 -28.71
N GLY A 413 -13.11 -19.89 -29.90
CA GLY A 413 -13.30 -19.15 -31.14
C GLY A 413 -14.76 -18.90 -31.47
N SER A 414 -15.08 -17.68 -31.87
CA SER A 414 -16.42 -17.28 -32.31
C SER A 414 -16.74 -17.77 -33.73
N GLY A 415 -15.71 -18.00 -34.56
CA GLY A 415 -15.88 -18.26 -35.98
C GLY A 415 -16.05 -16.98 -36.82
N GLN A 416 -15.94 -15.79 -36.21
CA GLN A 416 -16.24 -14.50 -36.83
C GLN A 416 -15.17 -13.44 -36.48
N GLY A 417 -14.84 -12.58 -37.44
CA GLY A 417 -14.03 -11.39 -37.20
C GLY A 417 -12.64 -11.62 -36.57
N LYS A 418 -12.21 -10.63 -35.79
CA LYS A 418 -10.99 -10.64 -34.98
C LYS A 418 -11.34 -11.15 -33.59
N GLU A 419 -10.57 -12.11 -33.09
CA GLU A 419 -10.82 -12.77 -31.82
C GLU A 419 -9.98 -12.10 -30.73
N VAL A 420 -10.59 -11.79 -29.59
CA VAL A 420 -9.90 -11.10 -28.47
C VAL A 420 -10.20 -11.81 -27.17
N PHE A 421 -9.14 -12.19 -26.47
CA PHE A 421 -9.19 -12.61 -25.07
C PHE A 421 -8.69 -11.46 -24.20
N ARG A 422 -9.35 -11.21 -23.07
CA ARG A 422 -8.86 -10.35 -21.99
C ARG A 422 -9.35 -10.87 -20.65
N ASN A 423 -8.48 -10.95 -19.66
CA ASN A 423 -8.91 -11.24 -18.28
C ASN A 423 -9.87 -10.18 -17.71
N LYS A 424 -10.64 -10.56 -16.68
CA LYS A 424 -11.58 -9.65 -15.99
C LYS A 424 -11.72 -9.90 -14.49
N PHE A 425 -11.86 -11.15 -14.04
CA PHE A 425 -12.13 -11.47 -12.63
C PHE A 425 -11.11 -12.45 -12.02
N ASN A 426 -10.08 -12.83 -12.77
CA ASN A 426 -8.90 -13.52 -12.25
C ASN A 426 -7.61 -12.79 -12.69
N HIS A 427 -6.50 -13.10 -12.02
CA HIS A 427 -5.18 -12.55 -12.32
C HIS A 427 -4.12 -13.64 -12.18
N HIS A 428 -3.00 -13.44 -12.86
CA HIS A 428 -1.84 -14.34 -12.85
C HIS A 428 -0.57 -13.57 -12.56
N ALA A 429 0.39 -14.21 -11.89
CA ALA A 429 1.76 -13.73 -11.80
C ALA A 429 2.66 -14.59 -12.69
N PHE A 430 3.35 -13.97 -13.64
CA PHE A 430 4.09 -14.68 -14.68
C PHE A 430 5.11 -13.76 -15.36
N GLN A 431 6.09 -14.38 -16.01
CA GLN A 431 6.90 -13.74 -17.05
C GLN A 431 6.69 -14.41 -18.40
N TYR A 432 6.36 -15.70 -18.41
CA TYR A 432 6.23 -16.48 -19.63
C TYR A 432 4.80 -16.98 -19.81
N ILE A 433 4.36 -17.01 -21.07
CA ILE A 433 3.06 -17.55 -21.46
C ILE A 433 3.28 -18.62 -22.53
N ARG A 434 2.78 -19.84 -22.30
CA ARG A 434 2.66 -20.86 -23.35
C ARG A 434 1.27 -20.82 -23.95
N ILE A 435 1.19 -20.51 -25.23
CA ILE A 435 -0.06 -20.47 -26.00
C ILE A 435 -0.13 -21.71 -26.87
N SER A 436 -1.14 -22.55 -26.64
CA SER A 436 -1.36 -23.79 -27.39
C SER A 436 -2.65 -23.73 -28.20
N GLY A 437 -2.67 -24.42 -29.34
CA GLY A 437 -3.83 -24.48 -30.23
C GLY A 437 -3.88 -23.31 -31.21
N LEU A 438 -2.76 -22.68 -31.55
CA LEU A 438 -2.74 -21.54 -32.47
C LEU A 438 -1.75 -21.77 -33.62
N ALA A 439 -2.26 -21.96 -34.84
CA ALA A 439 -1.44 -22.28 -36.02
C ALA A 439 -0.57 -21.11 -36.53
N LYS A 440 -0.93 -19.88 -36.16
CA LYS A 440 -0.16 -18.66 -36.44
C LYS A 440 0.17 -17.97 -35.12
N ALA A 441 1.14 -17.07 -35.10
CA ALA A 441 1.40 -16.29 -33.90
C ALA A 441 0.16 -15.47 -33.50
N PRO A 442 -0.04 -15.16 -32.20
CA PRO A 442 -0.99 -14.13 -31.80
C PRO A 442 -0.62 -12.80 -32.47
N GLU A 443 -1.63 -12.01 -32.85
CA GLU A 443 -1.42 -10.72 -33.53
C GLU A 443 -0.88 -9.67 -32.55
N GLU A 444 -1.42 -9.66 -31.34
CA GLU A 444 -0.94 -8.83 -30.24
C GLU A 444 -1.01 -9.61 -28.92
N VAL A 445 -0.03 -9.36 -28.06
CA VAL A 445 -0.02 -9.79 -26.66
C VAL A 445 0.33 -8.59 -25.79
N THR A 446 -0.46 -8.37 -24.75
CA THR A 446 -0.29 -7.27 -23.81
C THR A 446 -0.50 -7.77 -22.40
N GLY A 447 0.47 -7.53 -21.52
CA GLY A 447 0.33 -7.71 -20.07
C GLY A 447 -0.07 -6.39 -19.41
N TYR A 448 -0.96 -6.45 -18.44
CA TYR A 448 -1.33 -5.31 -17.61
C TYR A 448 -0.95 -5.62 -16.17
N LEU A 449 0.04 -4.89 -15.64
CA LEU A 449 0.39 -4.93 -14.22
C LEU A 449 -0.73 -4.26 -13.44
N ILE A 450 -1.30 -4.96 -12.45
CA ILE A 450 -2.42 -4.48 -11.65
C ILE A 450 -2.02 -4.48 -10.18
N HIS A 451 -2.19 -3.33 -9.53
CA HIS A 451 -2.06 -3.20 -8.08
C HIS A 451 -2.99 -2.11 -7.55
N THR A 452 -3.05 -2.01 -6.22
CA THR A 452 -3.77 -0.95 -5.51
C THR A 452 -3.22 0.41 -5.95
N ASP A 453 -4.07 1.42 -6.19
CA ASP A 453 -3.68 2.73 -6.74
C ASP A 453 -2.98 3.67 -5.72
N TYR A 454 -2.03 3.13 -4.95
CA TYR A 454 -1.15 3.93 -4.09
C TYR A 454 -0.09 4.67 -4.93
N LYS A 455 0.41 5.79 -4.38
CA LYS A 455 1.41 6.63 -5.05
C LYS A 455 2.84 6.25 -4.62
N ASP A 456 3.80 6.51 -5.49
CA ASP A 456 5.23 6.50 -5.15
C ASP A 456 5.51 7.49 -4.01
N ALA A 457 6.32 7.10 -3.04
CA ALA A 457 6.71 7.96 -1.93
C ALA A 457 8.23 8.07 -1.75
N SER A 458 9.05 7.48 -2.62
CA SER A 458 10.48 7.78 -2.66
C SER A 458 11.11 7.64 -4.04
N SER A 459 12.28 8.26 -4.18
CA SER A 459 13.23 8.02 -5.27
C SER A 459 14.63 7.84 -4.69
N PHE A 460 15.43 7.00 -5.33
CA PHE A 460 16.83 6.76 -4.96
C PHE A 460 17.67 6.62 -6.22
N GLU A 461 18.85 7.24 -6.20
CA GLU A 461 19.90 7.05 -7.21
C GLU A 461 21.25 7.31 -6.54
N CYS A 462 22.28 6.52 -6.87
CA CYS A 462 23.64 6.74 -6.40
C CYS A 462 24.70 6.41 -7.45
N SER A 463 25.97 6.67 -7.12
CA SER A 463 27.11 6.39 -7.99
C SER A 463 27.34 4.90 -8.28
N ASP A 464 26.84 3.99 -7.43
CA ASP A 464 26.95 2.54 -7.64
C ASP A 464 25.73 2.01 -8.42
N PRO A 465 25.90 1.54 -9.67
CA PRO A 465 24.80 1.01 -10.48
C PRO A 465 24.18 -0.26 -9.89
N ASP A 466 24.92 -1.05 -9.11
CA ASP A 466 24.40 -2.28 -8.50
C ASP A 466 23.38 -1.97 -7.41
N LEU A 467 23.63 -0.93 -6.60
CA LEU A 467 22.66 -0.46 -5.61
C LEU A 467 21.40 0.10 -6.26
N ASN A 468 21.56 0.83 -7.37
CA ASN A 468 20.42 1.32 -8.16
C ASN A 468 19.56 0.16 -8.68
N ALA A 469 20.20 -0.92 -9.16
CA ALA A 469 19.53 -2.11 -9.66
C ALA A 469 18.76 -2.85 -8.55
N ILE A 470 19.37 -3.02 -7.36
CA ILE A 470 18.71 -3.66 -6.21
C ILE A 470 17.50 -2.83 -5.76
N TYR A 471 17.64 -1.51 -5.62
CA TYR A 471 16.54 -0.62 -5.27
C TYR A 471 15.39 -0.73 -6.27
N ALA A 472 15.70 -0.71 -7.58
CA ALA A 472 14.71 -0.83 -8.64
C ALA A 472 13.98 -2.19 -8.60
N MET A 473 14.70 -3.29 -8.37
CA MET A 473 14.13 -4.63 -8.24
C MET A 473 13.14 -4.69 -7.06
N ILE A 474 13.52 -4.24 -5.87
CA ILE A 474 12.65 -4.27 -4.67
C ILE A 474 11.41 -3.39 -4.88
N LYS A 475 11.61 -2.18 -5.39
CA LYS A 475 10.51 -1.26 -5.67
C LYS A 475 9.53 -1.91 -6.66
N TYR A 476 10.03 -2.57 -7.71
CA TYR A 476 9.19 -3.29 -8.67
C TYR A 476 8.53 -4.54 -8.07
N THR A 477 9.20 -5.30 -7.20
CA THR A 477 8.57 -6.44 -6.49
C THR A 477 7.32 -5.99 -5.75
N PHE A 478 7.36 -4.87 -5.01
CA PHE A 478 6.18 -4.40 -4.29
C PHE A 478 4.98 -4.08 -5.18
N LYS A 479 5.20 -3.58 -6.40
CA LYS A 479 4.12 -3.38 -7.39
C LYS A 479 3.42 -4.68 -7.79
N ASN A 480 4.09 -5.82 -7.64
CA ASN A 480 3.52 -7.13 -7.92
C ASN A 480 2.81 -7.74 -6.70
N LEU A 481 3.15 -7.30 -5.49
CA LEU A 481 2.67 -7.89 -4.23
C LEU A 481 1.56 -7.08 -3.55
N ALA A 482 1.55 -5.74 -3.69
CA ALA A 482 0.61 -4.86 -2.99
C ALA A 482 -0.71 -4.68 -3.76
N PHE A 483 -1.47 -5.76 -3.86
CA PHE A 483 -2.70 -5.84 -4.62
C PHE A 483 -3.91 -6.04 -3.69
N SER A 484 -5.05 -5.44 -4.02
CA SER A 484 -6.33 -5.56 -3.30
C SER A 484 -6.34 -5.04 -1.87
N GLY A 485 -5.62 -3.95 -1.59
CA GLY A 485 -5.65 -3.30 -0.28
C GLY A 485 -4.91 -4.08 0.82
N TYR A 486 -3.96 -4.94 0.45
CA TYR A 486 -3.00 -5.59 1.35
C TYR A 486 -1.75 -6.00 0.55
N ILE A 487 -0.76 -6.59 1.21
CA ILE A 487 0.45 -7.11 0.57
C ILE A 487 0.47 -8.63 0.72
N VAL A 488 0.55 -9.35 -0.40
CA VAL A 488 0.65 -10.81 -0.41
C VAL A 488 2.09 -11.29 -0.21
N ASP A 489 2.25 -12.52 0.25
CA ASP A 489 3.51 -13.27 0.24
C ASP A 489 4.01 -13.44 -1.21
N CYS A 490 3.16 -14.00 -2.07
CA CYS A 490 3.31 -14.12 -3.50
C CYS A 490 1.95 -14.03 -4.22
N PRO A 491 1.90 -13.61 -5.49
CA PRO A 491 0.64 -13.36 -6.18
C PRO A 491 0.07 -14.57 -6.93
N HIS A 492 0.71 -15.74 -6.87
CA HIS A 492 0.28 -16.94 -7.60
C HIS A 492 0.07 -18.18 -6.72
N TYR A 493 0.98 -18.52 -5.79
CA TYR A 493 0.84 -19.75 -5.00
C TYR A 493 -0.15 -19.63 -3.85
N GLU A 494 -0.07 -18.59 -3.04
CA GLU A 494 -0.90 -18.50 -1.82
C GLU A 494 -1.79 -17.27 -1.84
N ARG A 495 -1.32 -16.12 -2.36
CA ARG A 495 -2.07 -14.85 -2.43
C ARG A 495 -2.51 -14.34 -1.05
N MET A 496 -1.73 -14.57 -0.01
CA MET A 496 -2.13 -14.30 1.38
C MET A 496 -1.30 -13.21 2.04
N GLY A 497 -1.94 -12.41 2.89
CA GLY A 497 -1.27 -11.42 3.71
C GLY A 497 -0.63 -12.06 4.93
N TYR A 498 0.43 -12.84 4.73
CA TYR A 498 1.23 -13.38 5.83
C TYR A 498 1.81 -12.24 6.67
N GLY A 499 1.61 -12.30 7.98
CA GLY A 499 2.06 -11.22 8.86
C GLY A 499 3.57 -11.17 9.06
N GLY A 500 4.28 -12.28 8.81
CA GLY A 500 5.74 -12.31 8.80
C GLY A 500 6.27 -11.49 7.64
N ASP A 501 5.78 -11.76 6.42
CA ASP A 501 6.02 -10.95 5.23
C ASP A 501 5.58 -9.50 5.44
N GLY A 502 4.45 -9.28 6.13
CA GLY A 502 3.98 -7.96 6.56
C GLY A 502 5.01 -7.24 7.43
N ASN A 503 5.55 -7.89 8.46
CA ASN A 503 6.61 -7.34 9.28
C ASN A 503 7.90 -7.10 8.50
N ALA A 504 8.27 -8.03 7.61
CA ALA A 504 9.47 -7.93 6.80
C ALA A 504 9.40 -6.77 5.80
N SER A 505 8.20 -6.46 5.30
CA SER A 505 8.01 -5.45 4.26
C SER A 505 7.50 -4.10 4.75
N CYS A 506 6.86 -4.01 5.91
CA CYS A 506 6.12 -2.81 6.33
C CYS A 506 6.95 -1.53 6.27
N LYS A 507 8.14 -1.56 6.86
CA LYS A 507 9.03 -0.40 6.87
C LYS A 507 9.47 -0.01 5.46
N SER A 508 9.88 -0.99 4.65
CA SER A 508 10.29 -0.78 3.26
C SER A 508 9.14 -0.25 2.41
N PHE A 509 7.99 -0.94 2.37
CA PHE A 509 6.85 -0.54 1.57
C PHE A 509 6.40 0.87 1.90
N GLN A 510 6.21 1.19 3.18
CA GLN A 510 5.79 2.53 3.57
C GLN A 510 6.86 3.59 3.33
N THR A 511 8.15 3.22 3.25
CA THR A 511 9.26 4.12 2.84
C THR A 511 9.30 4.33 1.32
N LEU A 512 8.85 3.37 0.53
CA LEU A 512 8.87 3.42 -0.94
C LEU A 512 7.57 3.96 -1.55
N TYR A 513 6.44 3.79 -0.87
CA TYR A 513 5.09 4.08 -1.35
C TYR A 513 4.21 4.73 -0.27
N GLU A 514 3.13 5.38 -0.69
CA GLU A 514 2.08 5.90 0.18
C GLU A 514 1.15 4.75 0.61
N GLY A 515 1.50 4.05 1.70
CA GLY A 515 0.80 2.86 2.16
C GLY A 515 -0.29 3.06 3.22
N SER A 516 -0.60 4.28 3.67
CA SER A 516 -1.49 4.50 4.83
C SER A 516 -2.84 3.74 4.69
N SER A 517 -3.50 3.91 3.56
CA SER A 517 -4.78 3.30 3.19
C SER A 517 -4.72 1.77 3.04
N VAL A 518 -3.66 1.25 2.38
CA VAL A 518 -3.41 -0.19 2.25
C VAL A 518 -3.35 -0.84 3.64
N TYR A 519 -2.69 -0.19 4.60
CA TYR A 519 -2.56 -0.72 5.96
C TYR A 519 -3.84 -0.53 6.79
N MET A 520 -4.66 0.48 6.52
CA MET A 520 -5.99 0.59 7.14
C MET A 520 -6.86 -0.65 6.81
N ASN A 521 -6.91 -1.05 5.53
CA ASN A 521 -7.66 -2.24 5.13
C ASN A 521 -7.03 -3.53 5.69
N TRP A 522 -5.70 -3.65 5.64
CA TRP A 522 -5.02 -4.85 6.10
C TRP A 522 -5.17 -5.06 7.62
N MET A 523 -5.02 -4.02 8.44
CA MET A 523 -5.21 -4.11 9.90
C MET A 523 -6.66 -4.46 10.26
N GLN A 524 -7.64 -3.99 9.48
CA GLN A 524 -9.04 -4.41 9.64
C GLN A 524 -9.21 -5.91 9.45
N MET A 525 -8.57 -6.52 8.44
CA MET A 525 -8.61 -7.97 8.24
C MET A 525 -8.00 -8.74 9.43
N TRP A 526 -6.88 -8.25 9.99
CA TRP A 526 -6.29 -8.83 11.20
C TRP A 526 -7.24 -8.80 12.39
N GLN A 527 -7.94 -7.68 12.60
CA GLN A 527 -8.99 -7.61 13.62
C GLN A 527 -10.12 -8.62 13.34
N ASP A 528 -10.58 -8.75 12.10
CA ASP A 528 -11.67 -9.66 11.74
C ASP A 528 -11.29 -11.16 11.92
N CYS A 529 -9.98 -11.46 11.98
CA CYS A 529 -9.43 -12.80 12.14
C CYS A 529 -9.05 -13.18 13.59
N ILE A 530 -9.08 -12.27 14.56
CA ILE A 530 -8.77 -12.60 15.97
C ILE A 530 -9.86 -13.51 16.56
N ARG A 531 -9.44 -14.48 17.39
CA ARG A 531 -10.32 -15.43 18.08
C ARG A 531 -10.69 -14.93 19.49
N GLU A 532 -11.71 -15.56 20.09
CA GLU A 532 -12.22 -15.18 21.41
C GLU A 532 -11.18 -15.30 22.53
N ASP A 533 -10.26 -16.25 22.44
CA ASP A 533 -9.15 -16.46 23.37
C ASP A 533 -7.94 -15.53 23.13
N GLY A 534 -8.00 -14.70 22.09
CA GLY A 534 -6.90 -13.83 21.65
C GLY A 534 -5.98 -14.49 20.62
N GLY A 535 -6.22 -15.76 20.30
CA GLY A 535 -5.51 -16.48 19.24
C GLY A 535 -5.70 -15.78 17.89
N MET A 536 -4.67 -15.79 17.07
CA MET A 536 -4.66 -15.11 15.78
C MET A 536 -3.88 -15.95 14.77
N PRO A 537 -4.32 -16.01 13.51
CA PRO A 537 -3.65 -16.82 12.50
C PRO A 537 -2.34 -16.22 12.03
N HIS A 538 -1.61 -16.92 11.15
CA HIS A 538 -0.35 -16.41 10.59
C HIS A 538 -0.51 -15.60 9.31
N CYS A 539 -1.65 -15.70 8.64
CA CYS A 539 -1.98 -14.90 7.47
C CYS A 539 -3.43 -14.41 7.53
N VAL A 540 -3.71 -13.33 6.80
CA VAL A 540 -5.06 -12.85 6.54
C VAL A 540 -5.26 -12.54 5.04
N PRO A 541 -6.46 -12.75 4.48
CA PRO A 541 -7.57 -13.49 5.08
C PRO A 541 -7.16 -14.94 5.43
N ASN A 542 -7.94 -15.63 6.24
CA ASN A 542 -7.61 -16.97 6.71
C ASN A 542 -8.68 -18.01 6.31
N PRO A 543 -8.46 -18.74 5.21
CA PRO A 543 -9.23 -19.91 4.81
C PRO A 543 -8.59 -21.24 5.26
N TYR A 544 -7.37 -21.26 5.82
CA TYR A 544 -6.61 -22.48 6.12
C TYR A 544 -5.56 -22.34 7.24
N PRO A 545 -5.13 -23.46 7.86
CA PRO A 545 -4.04 -23.41 8.82
C PRO A 545 -2.69 -23.15 8.14
N ALA A 546 -2.14 -21.95 8.32
CA ALA A 546 -0.86 -21.52 7.76
C ALA A 546 0.31 -21.66 8.76
N GLY A 547 1.54 -21.72 8.25
CA GLY A 547 2.78 -21.68 9.04
C GLY A 547 3.21 -20.26 9.44
N GLY A 548 3.97 -20.11 10.52
CA GLY A 548 4.43 -18.80 10.99
C GLY A 548 5.08 -18.78 12.36
N GLY A 549 4.55 -17.97 13.27
CA GLY A 549 5.00 -17.82 14.65
C GLY A 549 4.49 -16.53 15.27
N PRO A 550 5.00 -16.14 16.45
CA PRO A 550 4.64 -14.86 17.08
C PRO A 550 4.95 -13.68 16.16
N TYR A 551 6.09 -13.72 15.46
CA TYR A 551 6.49 -12.72 14.45
C TYR A 551 5.45 -12.52 13.34
N TRP A 552 4.61 -13.51 13.03
CA TRP A 552 3.58 -13.35 12.00
C TRP A 552 2.37 -12.59 12.54
N CYS A 553 1.75 -13.08 13.60
CA CYS A 553 0.49 -12.49 14.09
C CYS A 553 0.68 -11.24 14.93
N GLY A 554 1.86 -11.02 15.54
CA GLY A 554 2.17 -9.76 16.22
C GLY A 554 2.30 -8.56 15.29
N PHE A 555 2.21 -8.77 13.97
CA PHE A 555 2.19 -7.71 12.95
C PHE A 555 1.10 -6.65 13.19
N ILE A 556 -0.03 -7.01 13.82
CA ILE A 556 -1.06 -6.03 14.22
C ILE A 556 -0.50 -4.92 15.12
N ILE A 557 0.53 -5.20 15.94
CA ILE A 557 1.18 -4.22 16.82
C ILE A 557 2.18 -3.38 16.04
N THR A 558 3.17 -4.03 15.43
CA THR A 558 4.31 -3.38 14.76
C THR A 558 3.89 -2.64 13.50
N GLY A 559 3.00 -3.23 12.69
CA GLY A 559 2.42 -2.61 11.50
C GLY A 559 1.61 -1.35 11.83
N SER A 560 0.82 -1.39 12.91
CA SER A 560 0.05 -0.22 13.35
C SER A 560 0.95 0.92 13.83
N TRP A 561 1.99 0.61 14.62
CA TRP A 561 2.96 1.61 15.07
C TRP A 561 3.74 2.23 13.91
N GLN A 562 4.24 1.42 12.99
CA GLN A 562 5.02 1.91 11.85
C GLN A 562 4.18 2.84 10.95
N THR A 563 2.89 2.53 10.78
CA THR A 563 1.95 3.38 10.04
C THR A 563 1.73 4.72 10.75
N TYR A 564 1.50 4.71 12.07
CA TYR A 564 1.42 5.95 12.86
C TYR A 564 2.70 6.78 12.73
N LEU A 565 3.87 6.17 12.85
CA LEU A 565 5.16 6.84 12.77
C LEU A 565 5.36 7.53 11.41
N ASN A 566 4.99 6.88 10.32
CA ASN A 566 5.18 7.41 8.96
C ASN A 566 4.16 8.49 8.57
N TYR A 567 2.93 8.41 9.05
CA TYR A 567 1.83 9.26 8.56
C TYR A 567 1.25 10.21 9.62
N GLY A 568 1.59 10.05 10.90
CA GLY A 568 1.10 10.91 11.99
C GLY A 568 -0.37 10.68 12.38
N ASP A 569 -1.03 9.66 11.83
CA ASP A 569 -2.42 9.33 12.15
C ASP A 569 -2.51 8.33 13.33
N SER A 570 -2.86 8.82 14.52
CA SER A 570 -2.97 7.99 15.73
C SER A 570 -4.22 7.12 15.77
N ARG A 571 -5.19 7.32 14.87
CA ARG A 571 -6.50 6.64 14.95
C ARG A 571 -6.37 5.15 14.67
N LEU A 572 -5.39 4.74 13.86
CA LEU A 572 -5.09 3.33 13.63
C LEU A 572 -4.67 2.63 14.93
N ILE A 573 -3.69 3.20 15.65
CA ILE A 573 -3.24 2.64 16.94
C ILE A 573 -4.34 2.75 18.01
N GLU A 574 -5.18 3.80 17.98
CA GLU A 574 -6.31 3.93 18.89
C GLU A 574 -7.36 2.83 18.66
N ARG A 575 -7.76 2.63 17.39
CA ARG A 575 -8.78 1.66 16.95
C ARG A 575 -8.36 0.24 17.32
N TYR A 576 -7.11 -0.12 17.08
CA TYR A 576 -6.64 -1.52 17.23
C TYR A 576 -5.93 -1.81 18.56
N TYR A 577 -5.68 -0.82 19.43
CA TYR A 577 -5.09 -1.07 20.76
C TYR A 577 -5.82 -2.14 21.58
N PRO A 578 -7.17 -2.22 21.62
CA PRO A 578 -7.86 -3.32 22.29
C PRO A 578 -7.53 -4.70 21.70
N VAL A 579 -7.40 -4.80 20.37
CA VAL A 579 -7.05 -6.04 19.66
C VAL A 579 -5.62 -6.48 20.01
N MET A 580 -4.68 -5.53 20.02
CA MET A 580 -3.28 -5.76 20.41
C MET A 580 -3.17 -6.31 21.85
N ARG A 581 -3.92 -5.72 22.79
CA ARG A 581 -3.99 -6.22 24.17
C ARG A 581 -4.60 -7.61 24.25
N HIS A 582 -5.62 -7.88 23.44
CA HIS A 582 -6.27 -9.19 23.40
C HIS A 582 -5.32 -10.26 22.88
N TRP A 583 -4.53 -9.96 21.84
CA TRP A 583 -3.46 -10.84 21.36
C TRP A 583 -2.37 -11.07 22.41
N LEU A 584 -1.97 -10.05 23.18
CA LEU A 584 -1.01 -10.23 24.28
C LEU A 584 -1.52 -11.16 25.38
N ARG A 585 -2.84 -11.26 25.61
CA ARG A 585 -3.39 -12.26 26.54
C ARG A 585 -3.13 -13.68 26.05
N TYR A 586 -3.13 -13.90 24.74
CA TYR A 586 -2.74 -15.17 24.16
C TYR A 586 -1.24 -15.43 24.37
N VAL A 587 -0.38 -14.43 24.19
CA VAL A 587 1.05 -14.54 24.54
C VAL A 587 1.23 -14.93 26.02
N ASP A 588 0.44 -14.33 26.91
CA ASP A 588 0.49 -14.61 28.36
C ASP A 588 0.12 -16.06 28.67
N ALA A 589 -0.93 -16.58 28.02
CA ALA A 589 -1.42 -17.95 28.23
C ALA A 589 -0.37 -19.02 27.89
N TYR A 590 0.62 -18.70 27.06
CA TYR A 590 1.70 -19.61 26.64
C TYR A 590 3.09 -19.14 27.10
N THR A 591 3.15 -18.18 28.02
CA THR A 591 4.40 -17.80 28.68
C THR A 591 4.61 -18.70 29.91
N VAL A 592 5.66 -19.53 29.88
CA VAL A 592 6.02 -20.46 30.96
C VAL A 592 7.36 -20.04 31.55
N ASP A 593 7.42 -19.89 32.87
CA ASP A 593 8.58 -19.40 33.62
C ASP A 593 9.13 -18.05 33.10
N GLY A 594 8.24 -17.22 32.53
CA GLY A 594 8.59 -15.90 32.00
C GLY A 594 9.05 -15.86 30.54
N LEU A 595 9.20 -17.02 29.87
CA LEU A 595 9.51 -17.10 28.44
C LEU A 595 8.32 -17.63 27.64
N LEU A 596 8.07 -17.03 26.48
CA LEU A 596 7.11 -17.57 25.52
C LEU A 596 7.57 -18.95 25.05
N LYS A 597 6.65 -19.91 25.08
CA LYS A 597 6.82 -21.24 24.48
C LYS A 597 6.04 -21.36 23.18
N ARG A 598 6.42 -22.34 22.36
CA ARG A 598 5.71 -22.64 21.11
C ARG A 598 4.23 -22.87 21.37
N TRP A 599 3.40 -22.23 20.55
CA TRP A 599 1.96 -22.41 20.60
C TRP A 599 1.52 -23.74 19.98
N PRO A 600 0.36 -24.29 20.39
CA PRO A 600 -0.18 -25.49 19.78
C PRO A 600 -0.67 -25.22 18.35
N ASP A 601 -0.57 -26.25 17.52
CA ASP A 601 -1.19 -26.30 16.21
C ASP A 601 -2.74 -26.35 16.35
N THR A 602 -3.45 -25.70 15.44
CA THR A 602 -4.91 -25.49 15.41
C THR A 602 -5.41 -25.55 13.97
N ASP A 603 -6.73 -25.50 13.76
CA ASP A 603 -7.35 -25.46 12.43
C ASP A 603 -7.12 -24.14 11.67
N TYR A 604 -6.59 -23.10 12.32
CA TYR A 604 -6.29 -21.80 11.72
C TYR A 604 -4.81 -21.39 11.79
N ARG A 605 -3.97 -22.24 12.39
CA ARG A 605 -2.53 -21.99 12.61
C ARG A 605 -1.81 -23.32 12.83
N ALA A 606 -0.82 -23.67 12.03
CA ALA A 606 -0.13 -24.95 12.11
C ALA A 606 1.27 -24.83 12.75
N TRP A 607 2.35 -24.71 11.96
CA TRP A 607 3.73 -24.85 12.45
C TRP A 607 4.53 -23.53 12.56
N TYR A 608 5.68 -23.57 13.24
CA TYR A 608 6.60 -22.43 13.32
C TYR A 608 7.65 -22.45 12.18
N LEU A 609 7.88 -21.30 11.56
CA LEU A 609 8.80 -21.13 10.43
C LEU A 609 10.21 -20.69 10.84
N GLY A 610 10.41 -20.16 12.06
CA GLY A 610 11.70 -19.61 12.49
C GLY A 610 12.17 -18.44 11.63
N ASP A 611 13.47 -18.35 11.36
CA ASP A 611 14.02 -17.40 10.37
C ASP A 611 13.88 -17.96 8.94
N TRP A 612 12.63 -18.06 8.48
CA TRP A 612 12.22 -18.74 7.25
C TRP A 612 13.13 -18.43 6.06
N LEU A 613 13.64 -19.47 5.40
CA LEU A 613 14.50 -19.39 4.21
C LEU A 613 15.85 -18.71 4.43
N ALA A 614 16.43 -18.88 5.62
CA ALA A 614 17.86 -18.63 5.78
C ALA A 614 18.67 -19.52 4.81
N PRO A 615 19.79 -19.03 4.25
CA PRO A 615 20.60 -19.78 3.29
C PRO A 615 21.13 -21.12 3.84
N ALA A 616 21.51 -22.00 2.91
CA ALA A 616 22.13 -23.28 3.24
C ALA A 616 23.33 -23.10 4.19
N GLY A 617 23.35 -23.90 5.25
CA GLY A 617 24.35 -23.81 6.33
C GLY A 617 23.83 -23.13 7.60
N VAL A 618 22.68 -22.44 7.54
CA VAL A 618 22.03 -21.84 8.71
C VAL A 618 20.80 -22.67 9.08
N ASP A 619 20.81 -23.30 10.28
CA ASP A 619 19.64 -24.02 10.80
C ASP A 619 18.66 -23.04 11.47
N TYR A 620 17.81 -22.42 10.66
CA TYR A 620 16.76 -21.52 11.12
C TYR A 620 15.59 -22.22 11.83
N THR A 621 15.59 -23.56 11.87
CA THR A 621 14.59 -24.37 12.56
C THR A 621 15.06 -24.85 13.94
N ALA A 622 16.33 -24.59 14.28
CA ALA A 622 16.90 -24.91 15.58
C ALA A 622 16.05 -24.30 16.70
N GLN A 623 15.55 -25.15 17.61
CA GLN A 623 14.59 -24.73 18.64
C GLN A 623 15.13 -23.59 19.52
N SER A 624 16.43 -23.58 19.83
CA SER A 624 17.05 -22.52 20.62
C SER A 624 17.03 -21.16 19.91
N SER A 625 17.22 -21.12 18.59
CA SER A 625 17.10 -19.90 17.78
C SER A 625 15.65 -19.47 17.66
N VAL A 626 14.73 -20.39 17.36
CA VAL A 626 13.29 -20.12 17.27
C VAL A 626 12.75 -19.52 18.58
N ASP A 627 13.15 -20.08 19.73
CA ASP A 627 12.75 -19.58 21.05
C ASP A 627 13.36 -18.20 21.34
N LEU A 628 14.64 -17.99 21.00
CA LEU A 628 15.32 -16.70 21.16
C LEU A 628 14.63 -15.61 20.32
N VAL A 629 14.45 -15.85 19.02
CA VAL A 629 13.83 -14.91 18.08
C VAL A 629 12.40 -14.59 18.48
N SER A 630 11.62 -15.61 18.90
CA SER A 630 10.25 -15.42 19.37
C SER A 630 10.21 -14.51 20.61
N ASN A 631 11.09 -14.73 21.59
CA ASN A 631 11.12 -13.93 22.81
C ASN A 631 11.68 -12.52 22.58
N CYS A 632 12.66 -12.35 21.68
CA CYS A 632 13.11 -11.03 21.23
C CYS A 632 11.96 -10.26 20.55
N PHE A 633 11.17 -10.92 19.71
CA PHE A 633 10.00 -10.27 19.11
C PHE A 633 8.92 -9.89 20.12
N ILE A 634 8.69 -10.69 21.18
CA ILE A 634 7.81 -10.26 22.28
C ILE A 634 8.37 -9.03 23.00
N SER A 635 9.70 -8.95 23.20
CA SER A 635 10.32 -7.75 23.75
C SER A 635 10.09 -6.51 22.87
N ASP A 636 10.19 -6.67 21.55
CA ASP A 636 9.88 -5.60 20.59
C ASP A 636 8.38 -5.21 20.61
N CYS A 637 7.48 -6.18 20.70
CA CYS A 637 6.04 -5.93 20.89
C CYS A 637 5.77 -5.15 22.19
N LEU A 638 6.41 -5.50 23.30
CA LEU A 638 6.26 -4.79 24.57
C LEU A 638 6.83 -3.36 24.50
N THR A 639 7.96 -3.18 23.81
CA THR A 639 8.51 -1.85 23.51
C THR A 639 7.50 -1.01 22.72
N THR A 640 6.92 -1.60 21.68
CA THR A 640 5.96 -0.93 20.82
C THR A 640 4.67 -0.61 21.56
N MET A 641 4.18 -1.51 22.40
CA MET A 641 3.00 -1.28 23.25
C MET A 641 3.25 -0.23 24.33
N GLU A 642 4.46 -0.14 24.89
CA GLU A 642 4.87 0.97 25.76
C GLU A 642 4.73 2.32 25.01
N LYS A 643 5.25 2.40 23.78
CA LYS A 643 5.18 3.61 22.94
C LYS A 643 3.73 3.98 22.60
N ILE A 644 2.93 3.01 22.13
CA ILE A 644 1.52 3.22 21.82
C ILE A 644 0.75 3.69 23.07
N ALA A 645 0.97 3.05 24.22
CA ALA A 645 0.31 3.43 25.47
C ALA A 645 0.65 4.88 25.88
N LYS A 646 1.89 5.36 25.66
CA LYS A 646 2.26 6.76 25.88
C LYS A 646 1.50 7.72 24.97
N VAL A 647 1.42 7.42 23.66
CA VAL A 647 0.66 8.24 22.70
C VAL A 647 -0.82 8.31 23.08
N LEU A 648 -1.41 7.18 23.49
CA LEU A 648 -2.80 7.08 23.95
C LEU A 648 -3.02 7.58 25.38
N ARG A 649 -1.99 8.15 26.03
CA ARG A 649 -2.03 8.70 27.41
C ARG A 649 -2.42 7.67 28.47
N LYS A 650 -2.03 6.41 28.29
CA LYS A 650 -2.23 5.28 29.21
C LYS A 650 -0.95 4.98 30.00
N ALA A 651 -0.59 5.89 30.90
CA ALA A 651 0.68 5.83 31.64
C ALA A 651 0.89 4.52 32.44
N GLU A 652 -0.17 3.97 33.03
CA GLU A 652 -0.10 2.71 33.77
C GLU A 652 0.21 1.51 32.85
N ASP A 653 -0.43 1.44 31.68
CA ASP A 653 -0.17 0.39 30.69
C ASP A 653 1.29 0.51 30.19
N ALA A 654 1.76 1.73 29.90
CA ALA A 654 3.14 1.97 29.49
C ALA A 654 4.16 1.49 30.54
N ALA A 655 3.92 1.77 31.83
CA ALA A 655 4.78 1.30 32.92
C ALA A 655 4.80 -0.24 33.03
N LYS A 656 3.64 -0.89 32.91
CA LYS A 656 3.53 -2.36 32.92
C LYS A 656 4.29 -3.01 31.77
N TYR A 657 4.16 -2.47 30.56
CA TYR A 657 4.88 -2.99 29.40
C TYR A 657 6.40 -2.81 29.54
N LYS A 658 6.86 -1.66 30.04
CA LYS A 658 8.27 -1.42 30.33
C LYS A 658 8.84 -2.41 31.33
N GLU A 659 8.17 -2.60 32.46
CA GLU A 659 8.62 -3.52 33.52
C GLU A 659 8.65 -4.98 33.02
N ARG A 660 7.61 -5.40 32.30
CA ARG A 660 7.56 -6.75 31.70
C ARG A 660 8.68 -6.95 30.68
N ARG A 661 8.96 -5.96 29.84
CA ARG A 661 10.06 -5.99 28.87
C ARG A 661 11.41 -6.14 29.55
N GLN A 662 11.68 -5.38 30.61
CA GLN A 662 12.94 -5.46 31.36
C GLN A 662 13.16 -6.86 31.93
N ARG A 663 12.15 -7.43 32.61
CA ARG A 663 12.20 -8.80 33.14
C ARG A 663 12.40 -9.85 32.04
N LEU A 664 11.72 -9.68 30.91
CA LEU A 664 11.89 -10.57 29.75
C LEU A 664 13.32 -10.49 29.20
N ASN A 665 13.88 -9.29 29.02
CA ASN A 665 15.23 -9.11 28.48
C ASN A 665 16.30 -9.73 29.39
N GLU A 666 16.20 -9.54 30.71
CA GLU A 666 17.08 -10.18 31.69
C GLU A 666 17.03 -11.71 31.59
N LEU A 667 15.83 -12.26 31.39
CA LEU A 667 15.66 -13.71 31.26
C LEU A 667 16.19 -14.23 29.92
N ILE A 668 15.99 -13.50 28.81
CA ILE A 668 16.57 -13.85 27.52
C ILE A 668 18.11 -13.86 27.62
N GLN A 669 18.70 -12.83 28.21
CA GLN A 669 20.15 -12.74 28.44
C GLN A 669 20.64 -13.95 29.22
N LYS A 670 19.99 -14.28 30.34
CA LYS A 670 20.37 -15.41 31.20
C LYS A 670 20.21 -16.78 30.51
N THR A 671 19.15 -16.96 29.72
CA THR A 671 18.79 -18.27 29.17
C THR A 671 19.54 -18.58 27.87
N PHE A 672 19.73 -17.59 27.00
CA PHE A 672 20.24 -17.84 25.65
C PHE A 672 21.69 -17.42 25.45
N TYR A 673 22.28 -16.58 26.31
CA TYR A 673 23.69 -16.20 26.20
C TYR A 673 24.60 -17.28 26.77
N ASP A 674 25.59 -17.71 25.97
CA ASP A 674 26.65 -18.60 26.39
C ASP A 674 27.93 -17.77 26.64
N PRO A 675 28.38 -17.61 27.91
CA PRO A 675 29.55 -16.78 28.22
C PRO A 675 30.88 -17.41 27.77
N GLU A 676 30.94 -18.73 27.57
CA GLU A 676 32.16 -19.40 27.08
C GLU A 676 32.31 -19.20 25.57
N LYS A 677 31.21 -19.33 24.83
CA LYS A 677 31.18 -19.13 23.37
C LYS A 677 30.98 -17.68 22.94
N LYS A 678 30.57 -16.80 23.86
CA LYS A 678 30.27 -15.38 23.62
C LYS A 678 29.22 -15.16 22.53
N GLN A 679 28.16 -15.97 22.55
CA GLN A 679 27.09 -15.90 21.56
C GLN A 679 25.75 -16.29 22.18
N TYR A 680 24.67 -15.95 21.48
CA TYR A 680 23.34 -16.45 21.81
C TYR A 680 22.97 -17.67 20.97
N ALA A 681 22.26 -18.61 21.58
CA ALA A 681 21.66 -19.77 20.90
C ALA A 681 22.62 -20.44 19.90
N THR A 682 22.28 -20.46 18.60
CA THR A 682 23.11 -21.11 17.57
C THR A 682 24.32 -20.28 17.19
N GLY A 683 24.29 -18.97 17.44
CA GLY A 683 25.27 -18.06 16.91
C GLY A 683 25.11 -17.90 15.39
N SER A 684 23.88 -17.80 14.89
CA SER A 684 23.61 -17.27 13.55
C SER A 684 23.70 -15.72 13.54
N GLN A 685 23.56 -15.10 12.36
CA GLN A 685 23.50 -13.64 12.26
C GLN A 685 22.30 -13.08 13.07
N ILE A 686 21.10 -13.62 12.87
CA ILE A 686 19.89 -13.16 13.58
C ILE A 686 19.99 -13.37 15.09
N ASP A 687 20.58 -14.47 15.55
CA ASP A 687 20.76 -14.78 16.98
C ASP A 687 21.67 -13.76 17.67
N ARG A 688 22.58 -13.10 16.94
CA ARG A 688 23.41 -12.01 17.48
C ARG A 688 22.73 -10.66 17.36
N ILE A 689 22.11 -10.38 16.22
CA ILE A 689 21.57 -9.05 15.91
C ILE A 689 20.34 -8.75 16.76
N TYR A 690 19.40 -9.69 16.87
CA TYR A 690 18.11 -9.40 17.49
C TYR A 690 18.25 -9.03 18.98
N PRO A 691 19.01 -9.79 19.81
CA PRO A 691 19.26 -9.40 21.20
C PRO A 691 19.89 -8.02 21.35
N MET A 692 20.83 -7.64 20.48
CA MET A 692 21.41 -6.29 20.47
C MET A 692 20.34 -5.24 20.15
N LEU A 693 19.48 -5.51 19.17
CA LEU A 693 18.48 -4.56 18.69
C LEU A 693 17.37 -4.27 19.72
N VAL A 694 16.94 -5.29 20.48
CA VAL A 694 15.87 -5.15 21.50
C VAL A 694 16.40 -4.81 22.90
N GLY A 695 17.71 -4.62 23.04
CA GLY A 695 18.37 -4.26 24.31
C GLY A 695 18.41 -5.42 25.33
N VAL A 696 18.56 -6.65 24.84
CA VAL A 696 18.90 -7.83 25.66
C VAL A 696 20.39 -7.86 25.95
N THR A 697 21.22 -7.61 24.93
CA THR A 697 22.68 -7.52 25.09
C THR A 697 23.04 -6.26 25.86
N ASP A 698 23.63 -6.45 27.04
CA ASP A 698 24.11 -5.34 27.86
C ASP A 698 25.37 -4.68 27.26
N GLU A 699 25.73 -3.49 27.78
CA GLU A 699 26.88 -2.73 27.30
C GLU A 699 28.21 -3.47 27.44
N GLN A 700 28.33 -4.39 28.41
CA GLN A 700 29.55 -5.17 28.64
C GLN A 700 29.76 -6.21 27.53
N HIS A 701 28.70 -6.89 27.10
CA HIS A 701 28.77 -7.95 26.08
C HIS A 701 28.61 -7.43 24.65
N MET A 702 28.13 -6.19 24.45
CA MET A 702 27.89 -5.59 23.14
C MET A 702 29.09 -5.68 22.18
N PRO A 703 30.33 -5.30 22.56
CA PRO A 703 31.46 -5.32 21.63
C PRO A 703 31.81 -6.73 21.15
N GLU A 704 31.74 -7.74 22.03
CA GLU A 704 32.09 -9.12 21.67
C GLU A 704 31.02 -9.82 20.83
N VAL A 705 29.74 -9.56 21.09
CA VAL A 705 28.64 -10.07 20.27
C VAL A 705 28.69 -9.45 18.87
N LYS A 706 28.97 -8.14 18.77
CA LYS A 706 29.13 -7.43 17.49
C LYS A 706 30.32 -7.95 16.69
N GLU A 707 31.48 -8.11 17.32
CA GLU A 707 32.64 -8.71 16.66
C GLU A 707 32.38 -10.16 16.23
N GLY A 708 31.64 -10.92 17.04
CA GLY A 708 31.18 -12.27 16.70
C GLY A 708 30.27 -12.29 15.47
N LEU A 709 29.43 -11.28 15.26
CA LEU A 709 28.60 -11.13 14.07
C LEU A 709 29.45 -10.93 12.80
N TYR A 710 30.45 -10.05 12.85
CA TYR A 710 31.34 -9.84 11.71
C TYR A 710 32.12 -11.10 11.37
N ARG A 711 32.64 -11.78 12.40
CA ARG A 711 33.36 -13.04 12.24
C ARG A 711 32.48 -14.14 11.64
N GLU A 712 31.28 -14.34 12.19
CA GLU A 712 30.29 -15.29 11.65
C GLU A 712 30.01 -15.01 10.17
N THR A 713 29.85 -13.74 9.84
CA THR A 713 29.55 -13.31 8.48
C THR A 713 30.72 -13.62 7.54
N LEU A 714 31.95 -13.32 7.94
CA LEU A 714 33.13 -13.54 7.11
C LEU A 714 33.53 -15.02 6.99
N GLU A 715 33.54 -15.75 8.11
CA GLU A 715 34.10 -17.11 8.18
C GLU A 715 33.08 -18.17 7.74
N ASN A 716 31.84 -18.08 8.23
CA ASN A 716 30.83 -19.11 8.00
C ASN A 716 29.84 -18.74 6.88
N CYS A 717 29.50 -17.45 6.76
CA CYS A 717 28.66 -16.96 5.66
C CYS A 717 29.46 -16.44 4.45
N LYS A 718 30.81 -16.47 4.48
CA LYS A 718 31.71 -16.04 3.38
C LYS A 718 31.46 -14.60 2.89
N GLY A 719 31.00 -13.74 3.80
CA GLY A 719 30.63 -12.35 3.55
C GLY A 719 29.23 -12.16 2.97
N HIS A 720 28.37 -13.18 2.97
CA HIS A 720 27.00 -13.09 2.51
C HIS A 720 26.00 -12.82 3.65
N ILE A 721 24.79 -12.42 3.28
CA ILE A 721 23.63 -12.50 4.17
C ILE A 721 23.40 -13.97 4.50
N GLY A 722 23.40 -14.32 5.78
CA GLY A 722 23.12 -15.64 6.36
C GLY A 722 21.83 -15.61 7.16
N SER A 723 20.79 -14.98 6.62
CA SER A 723 19.50 -14.73 7.27
C SER A 723 18.35 -14.95 6.31
N GLY A 724 17.20 -15.36 6.86
CA GLY A 724 15.94 -15.53 6.16
C GLY A 724 15.05 -14.28 6.22
N LEU A 725 13.74 -14.49 6.07
CA LEU A 725 12.72 -13.44 6.06
C LEU A 725 12.78 -12.53 7.29
N VAL A 726 12.92 -13.12 8.48
CA VAL A 726 12.94 -12.36 9.73
C VAL A 726 14.29 -11.66 9.86
N GLY A 727 15.37 -12.41 9.66
CA GLY A 727 16.74 -11.96 9.88
C GLY A 727 17.18 -10.86 8.91
N VAL A 728 16.78 -10.88 7.64
CA VAL A 728 17.07 -9.78 6.69
C VAL A 728 16.50 -8.45 7.16
N THR A 729 15.28 -8.48 7.71
CA THR A 729 14.61 -7.30 8.23
C THR A 729 15.31 -6.78 9.48
N ILE A 730 15.61 -7.68 10.42
CA ILE A 730 16.31 -7.36 11.67
C ILE A 730 17.75 -6.86 11.41
N LEU A 731 18.47 -7.47 10.47
CA LEU A 731 19.79 -7.03 10.00
C LEU A 731 19.72 -5.62 9.42
N THR A 732 18.72 -5.35 8.58
CA THR A 732 18.55 -4.03 7.96
C THR A 732 18.29 -2.96 9.02
N ASP A 733 17.38 -3.23 9.96
CA ASP A 733 17.06 -2.28 11.04
C ASP A 733 18.25 -2.01 11.97
N TRP A 734 18.99 -3.06 12.32
CA TRP A 734 20.21 -2.92 13.09
C TRP A 734 21.26 -2.10 12.35
N ALA A 735 21.45 -2.35 11.06
CA ALA A 735 22.44 -1.64 10.26
C ALA A 735 22.12 -0.15 10.14
N ILE A 736 20.85 0.20 9.87
CA ILE A 736 20.38 1.59 9.83
C ILE A 736 20.62 2.27 11.19
N LYS A 737 20.20 1.64 12.30
CA LYS A 737 20.29 2.27 13.63
C LYS A 737 21.73 2.47 14.10
N ASN A 738 22.62 1.52 13.80
CA ASN A 738 24.00 1.52 14.31
C ASN A 738 25.02 2.17 13.36
N GLY A 739 24.61 2.62 12.16
CA GLY A 739 25.54 3.25 11.22
C GLY A 739 26.41 2.26 10.45
N GLU A 740 25.93 1.02 10.26
CA GLU A 740 26.70 -0.10 9.70
C GLU A 740 26.50 -0.22 8.19
N ALA A 741 26.52 0.91 7.48
CA ALA A 741 26.29 0.95 6.05
C ALA A 741 27.34 0.16 5.26
N ASP A 742 28.62 0.23 5.64
CA ASP A 742 29.69 -0.54 4.97
C ASP A 742 29.48 -2.05 5.08
N PHE A 743 29.06 -2.51 6.27
CA PHE A 743 28.82 -3.92 6.50
C PHE A 743 27.69 -4.44 5.60
N LEU A 744 26.55 -3.74 5.55
CA LEU A 744 25.44 -4.13 4.71
C LEU A 744 25.76 -3.97 3.22
N TYR A 745 26.41 -2.87 2.83
CA TYR A 745 26.90 -2.64 1.47
C TYR A 745 27.78 -3.79 1.00
N SER A 746 28.74 -4.24 1.81
CA SER A 746 29.63 -5.36 1.45
C SER A 746 28.89 -6.65 1.12
N MET A 747 27.78 -6.94 1.82
CA MET A 747 26.94 -8.11 1.55
C MET A 747 26.05 -7.92 0.32
N LEU A 748 25.53 -6.71 0.07
CA LEU A 748 24.73 -6.40 -1.13
C LEU A 748 25.54 -6.50 -2.42
N LYS A 749 26.87 -6.34 -2.35
CA LYS A 749 27.78 -6.46 -3.49
C LYS A 749 28.12 -7.90 -3.87
N LYS A 750 27.63 -8.90 -3.13
CA LYS A 750 27.84 -10.32 -3.46
C LYS A 750 27.04 -10.73 -4.68
N ARG A 751 27.74 -11.31 -5.67
CA ARG A 751 27.17 -11.82 -6.93
C ARG A 751 26.97 -13.33 -6.91
N GLU A 752 27.59 -14.03 -5.97
CA GLU A 752 27.38 -15.45 -5.73
C GLU A 752 26.14 -15.70 -4.88
N LEU A 753 25.57 -16.90 -4.99
CA LEU A 753 24.46 -17.35 -4.13
C LEU A 753 24.95 -17.45 -2.66
N PRO A 754 24.22 -16.89 -1.68
CA PRO A 754 23.01 -16.07 -1.77
C PRO A 754 23.29 -14.57 -1.99
N GLY A 755 22.49 -13.89 -2.81
CA GLY A 755 22.61 -12.43 -2.98
C GLY A 755 21.58 -11.81 -3.91
N TYR A 756 21.35 -10.49 -3.79
CA TYR A 756 20.45 -9.76 -4.70
C TYR A 756 21.06 -9.61 -6.09
N LEU A 757 22.37 -9.36 -6.19
CA LEU A 757 23.05 -9.30 -7.49
C LEU A 757 23.12 -10.69 -8.13
N TYR A 758 23.20 -11.76 -7.35
CA TYR A 758 23.00 -13.11 -7.89
C TYR A 758 21.65 -13.23 -8.61
N MET A 759 20.54 -12.82 -7.97
CA MET A 759 19.20 -12.83 -8.61
C MET A 759 19.19 -12.01 -9.90
N ILE A 760 19.72 -10.78 -9.86
CA ILE A 760 19.78 -9.89 -11.02
C ILE A 760 20.62 -10.48 -12.15
N ASP A 761 21.77 -11.08 -11.84
CA ASP A 761 22.66 -11.73 -12.81
C ASP A 761 22.01 -12.98 -13.43
N GLN A 762 21.06 -13.60 -12.73
CA GLN A 762 20.19 -14.67 -13.26
C GLN A 762 18.94 -14.14 -14.00
N GLY A 763 18.84 -12.83 -14.23
CA GLY A 763 17.74 -12.22 -14.99
C GLY A 763 16.48 -11.91 -14.17
N ALA A 764 16.56 -11.88 -12.84
CA ALA A 764 15.44 -11.51 -11.99
C ALA A 764 15.01 -10.06 -12.22
N SER A 765 13.70 -9.85 -12.36
CA SER A 765 13.08 -8.51 -12.31
C SER A 765 12.43 -8.21 -10.96
N THR A 766 12.20 -9.23 -10.15
CA THR A 766 11.59 -9.21 -8.82
C THR A 766 12.39 -10.10 -7.88
N THR A 767 12.28 -9.85 -6.58
CA THR A 767 12.87 -10.72 -5.56
C THR A 767 12.18 -12.07 -5.50
N TRP A 768 12.97 -13.11 -5.26
CA TRP A 768 12.49 -14.49 -5.19
C TRP A 768 12.22 -14.92 -3.74
N GLU A 769 11.49 -16.02 -3.59
CA GLU A 769 11.21 -16.63 -2.29
C GLU A 769 12.45 -17.28 -1.69
N TYR A 770 13.12 -18.13 -2.47
CA TYR A 770 14.40 -18.72 -2.11
C TYR A 770 15.52 -17.91 -2.77
N TRP A 771 16.65 -17.79 -2.11
CA TRP A 771 17.85 -17.17 -2.71
C TRP A 771 18.28 -17.85 -4.03
N SER A 772 18.09 -19.17 -4.13
CA SER A 772 18.34 -20.00 -5.32
C SER A 772 17.32 -19.78 -6.44
N GLY A 773 16.17 -19.20 -6.08
CA GLY A 773 15.04 -19.01 -6.96
C GLY A 773 14.09 -20.18 -7.03
N GLU A 774 14.34 -21.34 -6.42
CA GLU A 774 13.68 -22.65 -6.67
C GLU A 774 12.16 -22.78 -6.41
N ARG A 775 11.46 -21.71 -6.00
CA ARG A 775 10.00 -21.66 -5.84
C ARG A 775 9.38 -20.40 -6.49
N SER A 776 8.78 -19.48 -5.73
CA SER A 776 8.22 -18.27 -6.35
C SER A 776 9.36 -17.32 -6.77
N LYS A 777 9.28 -16.77 -7.98
CA LYS A 777 10.16 -15.68 -8.42
C LYS A 777 9.55 -14.30 -8.24
N VAL A 778 8.39 -14.20 -7.58
CA VAL A 778 7.74 -12.96 -7.20
C VAL A 778 7.30 -13.09 -5.74
N HIS A 779 8.18 -12.77 -4.79
CA HIS A 779 7.92 -13.00 -3.37
C HIS A 779 8.44 -11.89 -2.45
N ASN A 780 7.82 -11.78 -1.28
CA ASN A 780 8.09 -10.75 -0.29
C ASN A 780 9.26 -11.00 0.70
N CYS A 781 9.88 -12.19 0.71
CA CYS A 781 10.73 -12.62 1.83
C CYS A 781 11.89 -11.68 2.16
N PHE A 782 12.54 -11.11 1.13
CA PHE A 782 13.80 -10.37 1.29
C PHE A 782 13.65 -8.86 1.03
N ASN A 783 12.43 -8.31 1.03
CA ASN A 783 12.22 -6.90 0.70
C ASN A 783 12.48 -5.93 1.87
N GLY A 784 12.82 -6.43 3.07
CA GLY A 784 13.13 -5.60 4.25
C GLY A 784 14.30 -4.63 4.04
N ILE A 785 15.18 -4.91 3.09
CA ILE A 785 16.31 -4.03 2.75
C ILE A 785 15.88 -2.73 2.06
N GLY A 786 14.69 -2.65 1.48
CA GLY A 786 14.23 -1.49 0.70
C GLY A 786 14.28 -0.15 1.46
N ALA A 787 14.07 -0.16 2.78
CA ALA A 787 14.18 1.04 3.61
C ALA A 787 15.61 1.59 3.72
N TRP A 788 16.65 0.73 3.62
CA TRP A 788 18.05 1.10 3.83
C TRP A 788 18.52 2.19 2.86
N PHE A 789 18.11 2.12 1.60
CA PHE A 789 18.47 3.12 0.58
C PHE A 789 18.02 4.54 0.96
N CYS A 790 16.81 4.68 1.51
CA CYS A 790 16.29 6.00 1.90
C CYS A 790 16.78 6.41 3.30
N GLN A 791 16.81 5.47 4.24
CA GLN A 791 17.02 5.73 5.66
C GLN A 791 18.49 5.71 6.10
N ALA A 792 19.34 4.90 5.46
CA ALA A 792 20.78 4.91 5.70
C ALA A 792 21.49 5.82 4.69
N ILE A 793 21.41 5.51 3.39
CA ILE A 793 22.17 6.25 2.37
C ILE A 793 21.67 7.70 2.25
N GLY A 794 20.35 7.89 2.12
CA GLY A 794 19.75 9.23 2.18
C GLY A 794 19.67 9.83 3.58
N GLY A 795 19.71 8.99 4.62
CA GLY A 795 19.66 9.43 6.00
C GLY A 795 18.30 9.97 6.47
N ILE A 796 17.23 9.85 5.69
CA ILE A 796 15.93 10.43 6.03
C ILE A 796 15.21 9.50 7.01
N LEU A 797 15.17 9.85 8.29
CA LEU A 797 14.63 9.02 9.37
C LEU A 797 13.47 9.73 10.07
N PRO A 798 12.33 9.06 10.34
CA PRO A 798 11.24 9.67 11.09
C PRO A 798 11.64 9.95 12.55
N ASP A 799 11.10 11.02 13.13
CA ASP A 799 11.18 11.31 14.57
C ASP A 799 10.00 10.65 15.29
N GLU A 800 10.27 9.74 16.23
CA GLU A 800 9.24 9.07 17.02
C GLU A 800 8.50 10.03 17.96
N ASP A 801 9.15 11.11 18.41
CA ASP A 801 8.53 12.11 19.29
C ASP A 801 7.64 13.09 18.49
N ARG A 802 7.86 13.19 17.17
CA ARG A 802 7.14 14.08 16.25
C ARG A 802 6.83 13.35 14.93
N PRO A 803 5.92 12.35 14.96
CA PRO A 803 5.66 11.45 13.86
C PRO A 803 5.06 12.14 12.64
N GLY A 804 5.02 11.40 11.52
CA GLY A 804 4.54 11.92 10.24
C GLY A 804 5.53 12.86 9.57
N TYR A 805 6.81 12.86 9.97
CA TYR A 805 7.84 13.79 9.48
C TYR A 805 7.51 15.27 9.76
N LYS A 806 6.76 15.56 10.83
CA LYS A 806 6.62 16.93 11.34
C LYS A 806 7.98 17.48 11.76
N HIS A 807 8.76 16.61 12.38
CA HIS A 807 10.21 16.68 12.40
C HIS A 807 10.77 15.34 11.94
N PHE A 808 11.97 15.36 11.38
CA PHE A 808 12.70 14.16 10.99
C PHE A 808 14.20 14.37 11.12
N PHE A 809 14.98 13.30 11.04
CA PHE A 809 16.43 13.39 11.02
C PHE A 809 16.97 13.22 9.60
N ILE A 810 18.07 13.90 9.33
CA ILE A 810 18.91 13.70 8.14
C ILE A 810 20.26 13.20 8.67
N LYS A 811 20.46 11.88 8.65
CA LYS A 811 21.69 11.20 9.11
C LYS A 811 22.23 10.30 7.99
N PRO A 812 22.83 10.86 6.93
CA PRO A 812 23.35 10.06 5.82
C PRO A 812 24.43 9.11 6.31
N GLN A 813 24.51 7.93 5.72
CA GLN A 813 25.57 6.96 5.95
C GLN A 813 26.27 6.74 4.61
N VAL A 814 27.56 7.03 4.55
CA VAL A 814 28.34 7.08 3.31
C VAL A 814 29.25 5.85 3.25
N PRO A 815 28.83 4.76 2.59
CA PRO A 815 29.65 3.56 2.50
C PRO A 815 30.84 3.74 1.54
N ASP A 816 31.94 3.05 1.84
CA ASP A 816 33.16 3.02 1.04
C ASP A 816 32.86 2.45 -0.37
N GLY A 817 32.86 3.32 -1.38
CA GLY A 817 32.57 2.97 -2.78
C GLY A 817 31.40 3.75 -3.38
N VAL A 818 30.63 4.48 -2.57
CA VAL A 818 29.58 5.39 -3.06
C VAL A 818 30.05 6.84 -2.94
N THR A 819 30.19 7.53 -4.07
CA THR A 819 30.69 8.91 -4.15
C THR A 819 29.60 9.96 -4.21
N TRP A 820 28.37 9.59 -4.58
CA TRP A 820 27.21 10.47 -4.50
C TRP A 820 25.92 9.67 -4.35
N ALA A 821 24.91 10.28 -3.75
CA ALA A 821 23.54 9.77 -3.75
C ALA A 821 22.50 10.89 -3.78
N ARG A 822 21.34 10.60 -4.37
CA ARG A 822 20.16 11.46 -4.44
C ARG A 822 18.95 10.68 -3.95
N VAL A 823 18.33 11.19 -2.91
CA VAL A 823 17.19 10.55 -2.25
C VAL A 823 16.08 11.58 -2.09
N ALA A 824 14.86 11.18 -2.42
CA ALA A 824 13.66 11.95 -2.09
C ALA A 824 12.67 11.07 -1.35
N ARG A 825 11.94 11.67 -0.41
CA ARG A 825 10.91 11.02 0.39
C ARG A 825 9.67 11.91 0.42
N GLU A 826 8.55 11.42 -0.09
CA GLU A 826 7.27 12.09 0.05
C GLU A 826 6.73 11.84 1.46
N THR A 827 6.45 12.92 2.19
CA THR A 827 5.94 12.90 3.56
C THR A 827 4.52 13.48 3.60
N PRO A 828 3.77 13.31 4.70
CA PRO A 828 2.51 14.02 4.92
C PRO A 828 2.58 15.55 4.75
N TYR A 829 3.77 16.16 4.84
CA TYR A 829 4.00 17.61 4.72
C TYR A 829 4.54 18.03 3.34
N GLY A 830 4.95 17.09 2.49
CA GLY A 830 5.60 17.34 1.20
C GLY A 830 6.90 16.54 1.03
N THR A 831 7.62 16.80 -0.06
CA THR A 831 8.85 16.06 -0.36
C THR A 831 10.04 16.56 0.47
N ALA A 832 10.70 15.66 1.19
CA ALA A 832 12.05 15.87 1.72
C ALA A 832 13.08 15.36 0.70
N ARG A 833 14.15 16.11 0.44
CA ARG A 833 15.24 15.71 -0.48
C ARG A 833 16.59 15.80 0.19
N VAL A 834 17.43 14.82 -0.10
CA VAL A 834 18.84 14.77 0.31
C VAL A 834 19.65 14.36 -0.92
N SER A 835 20.52 15.25 -1.38
CA SER A 835 21.53 14.96 -2.39
C SER A 835 22.89 15.20 -1.75
N TRP A 836 23.80 14.23 -1.81
CA TRP A 836 25.14 14.41 -1.28
C TRP A 836 26.21 13.93 -2.26
N THR A 837 27.40 14.51 -2.17
CA THR A 837 28.58 14.15 -2.95
C THR A 837 29.82 14.18 -2.05
N MET A 838 30.65 13.15 -2.18
CA MET A 838 31.90 12.96 -1.45
C MET A 838 33.07 13.17 -2.42
N GLU A 839 33.83 14.25 -2.24
CA GLU A 839 34.99 14.59 -3.05
C GLU A 839 36.17 14.99 -2.16
N ASN A 840 37.35 14.40 -2.36
CA ASN A 840 38.55 14.71 -1.57
C ASN A 840 38.32 14.65 -0.05
N ARG A 841 37.47 13.70 0.42
CA ARG A 841 37.03 13.54 1.82
C ARG A 841 36.17 14.70 2.37
N SER A 842 35.71 15.61 1.51
CA SER A 842 34.73 16.62 1.85
C SER A 842 33.34 16.17 1.39
N LEU A 843 32.34 16.33 2.26
CA LEU A 843 30.95 15.99 1.98
C LEU A 843 30.17 17.28 1.68
N SER A 844 29.63 17.40 0.48
CA SER A 844 28.69 18.46 0.10
C SER A 844 27.28 17.91 0.00
N LEU A 845 26.29 18.65 0.52
CA LEU A 845 24.89 18.25 0.53
C LEU A 845 23.96 19.39 0.05
N ASP A 846 22.97 19.03 -0.76
CA ASP A 846 21.78 19.82 -1.05
C ASP A 846 20.58 19.17 -0.36
N LEU A 847 19.93 19.93 0.52
CA LEU A 847 18.83 19.47 1.35
C LEU A 847 17.56 20.28 1.04
N GLU A 848 16.41 19.60 1.01
CA GLU A 848 15.10 20.24 0.92
C GLU A 848 14.21 19.71 2.04
N ILE A 849 13.73 20.60 2.90
CA ILE A 849 12.81 20.30 4.00
C ILE A 849 11.44 20.88 3.62
N PRO A 850 10.36 20.07 3.63
CA PRO A 850 9.04 20.55 3.22
C PRO A 850 8.53 21.65 4.16
N ALA A 851 7.66 22.52 3.64
CA ALA A 851 7.03 23.58 4.42
C ALA A 851 6.29 22.98 5.64
N ASN A 852 6.28 23.73 6.74
CA ASN A 852 5.67 23.33 8.00
C ASN A 852 6.33 22.12 8.70
N SER A 853 7.50 21.66 8.23
CA SER A 853 8.35 20.67 8.90
C SER A 853 9.73 21.24 9.25
N THR A 854 10.45 20.55 10.12
CA THR A 854 11.86 20.80 10.43
C THR A 854 12.67 19.52 10.34
N ALA A 855 13.99 19.62 10.22
CA ALA A 855 14.87 18.46 10.24
C ALA A 855 16.07 18.69 11.15
N THR A 856 16.56 17.64 11.81
CA THR A 856 17.89 17.68 12.46
C THR A 856 18.89 16.94 11.59
N PHE A 857 19.84 17.67 11.02
CA PHE A 857 21.00 17.08 10.37
C PHE A 857 21.97 16.53 11.42
N ILE A 858 22.49 15.32 11.19
CA ILE A 858 23.50 14.67 12.03
C ILE A 858 24.67 14.31 11.12
N ALA A 859 25.86 14.82 11.45
CA ALA A 859 27.05 14.61 10.65
C ALA A 859 27.45 13.11 10.62
N PRO A 860 27.79 12.55 9.46
CA PRO A 860 28.21 11.14 9.33
C PRO A 860 29.57 10.83 9.98
N PHE A 861 30.37 11.85 10.23
CA PHE A 861 31.70 11.75 10.84
C PHE A 861 31.92 12.95 11.77
N ASN A 862 32.92 12.84 12.65
CA ASN A 862 33.24 13.91 13.59
C ASN A 862 33.71 15.15 12.81
N VAL A 863 33.02 16.27 13.04
CA VAL A 863 33.36 17.58 12.50
C VAL A 863 32.96 18.64 13.51
N SER A 864 33.78 19.66 13.70
CA SER A 864 33.48 20.79 14.60
C SER A 864 32.82 21.97 13.88
N ASN A 865 33.04 22.12 12.58
CA ASN A 865 32.55 23.24 11.78
C ASN A 865 32.06 22.78 10.42
N CYS A 866 31.07 23.50 9.87
CA CYS A 866 30.60 23.34 8.50
C CYS A 866 30.28 24.69 7.86
N VAL A 867 30.08 24.67 6.54
CA VAL A 867 29.49 25.79 5.81
C VAL A 867 28.03 25.47 5.54
N LEU A 868 27.09 26.20 6.16
CA LEU A 868 25.65 26.12 5.93
C LEU A 868 25.18 27.38 5.22
N ASP A 869 24.61 27.24 4.02
CA ASP A 869 24.08 28.35 3.21
C ASP A 869 25.11 29.49 3.01
N GLY A 870 26.37 29.09 2.81
CA GLY A 870 27.51 30.01 2.65
C GLY A 870 28.09 30.58 3.94
N ASN A 871 27.55 30.23 5.12
CA ASN A 871 28.00 30.74 6.41
C ASN A 871 28.72 29.65 7.21
N ASN A 872 29.82 30.01 7.89
CA ASN A 872 30.46 29.10 8.84
C ASN A 872 29.59 28.93 10.09
N VAL A 873 29.28 27.69 10.43
CA VAL A 873 28.46 27.32 11.58
C VAL A 873 29.19 26.26 12.39
N GLU A 874 29.21 26.43 13.71
CA GLU A 874 29.73 25.43 14.65
C GLU A 874 28.71 24.29 14.77
N ILE A 875 29.18 23.05 14.63
CA ILE A 875 28.33 21.87 14.78
C ILE A 875 28.34 21.45 16.25
N SER A 876 27.28 21.81 16.97
CA SER A 876 27.13 21.42 18.38
C SER A 876 26.73 19.94 18.48
N ALA A 877 27.53 19.15 19.20
CA ALA A 877 27.31 17.71 19.41
C ALA A 877 27.07 16.91 18.11
N GLY A 878 27.69 17.32 17.00
CA GLY A 878 27.56 16.63 15.71
C GLY A 878 26.24 16.88 14.97
N SER A 879 25.42 17.85 15.37
CA SER A 879 24.09 18.08 14.75
C SER A 879 23.73 19.54 14.51
N ILE A 880 22.78 19.79 13.59
CA ILE A 880 22.24 21.11 13.24
C ILE A 880 20.72 21.00 13.03
N LEU A 881 19.95 21.93 13.60
CA LEU A 881 18.52 22.06 13.29
C LEU A 881 18.35 22.88 12.00
N LEU A 882 17.58 22.34 11.06
CA LEU A 882 17.22 22.93 9.79
C LEU A 882 15.72 23.22 9.77
N GLU A 883 15.37 24.43 9.33
CA GLU A 883 13.99 24.83 9.09
C GLU A 883 13.51 24.32 7.73
N SER A 884 12.22 24.48 7.42
CA SER A 884 11.71 24.22 6.06
C SER A 884 12.43 25.08 5.02
N GLY A 885 12.69 24.56 3.82
CA GLY A 885 13.36 25.28 2.74
C GLY A 885 14.48 24.47 2.11
N LYS A 886 15.27 25.15 1.26
CA LYS A 886 16.46 24.57 0.63
C LYS A 886 17.71 25.00 1.38
N HIS A 887 18.58 24.04 1.66
CA HIS A 887 19.85 24.27 2.35
C HIS A 887 20.99 23.63 1.60
N THR A 888 22.14 24.30 1.62
CA THR A 888 23.43 23.77 1.15
C THR A 888 24.33 23.59 2.36
N LEU A 889 24.94 22.42 2.48
CA LEU A 889 25.82 22.09 3.60
C LEU A 889 27.14 21.51 3.07
N SER A 890 28.27 22.03 3.54
CA SER A 890 29.60 21.49 3.23
C SER A 890 30.34 21.15 4.51
N LEU A 891 30.75 19.89 4.63
CA LEU A 891 31.62 19.38 5.68
C LEU A 891 33.05 19.28 5.12
N PRO A 892 34.02 20.04 5.66
CA PRO A 892 35.40 19.98 5.19
C PRO A 892 36.03 18.61 5.51
N ALA A 893 37.04 18.24 4.72
CA ALA A 893 37.91 17.11 5.06
C ALA A 893 38.74 17.46 6.31
N GLU A 894 38.81 16.54 7.27
CA GLU A 894 39.83 16.59 8.34
C GLU A 894 41.19 16.09 7.84
#